data_AF-A0A8T0V8M4-F1
#
_entry.id   AF-A0A8T0V8M4-F1
#
_cell.length_a   1.000
_cell.length_b   1.000
_cell.length_c   1.000
_cell.angle_alpha   90.00
_cell.angle_beta   90.00
_cell.angle_gamma   90.00
#
_symmetry.space_group_name_H-M   'P 1'
#
loop_
_entity.id
_entity.type
_entity.pdbx_description
1 polymer ?
#
loop_
_entity_poly.entity_id
_entity_poly.type
_entity_poly.pdbx_seq_one_letter_code
_entity_poly.pdbx_strand_id
1 'polypeptide(L)'
;MNSLLSKLSILLSDQYKQLKGVRKDIEFLSREFVDMNAALEKLVDMEKMNVQTRVWRDKVREMVYDIEDCIDVFMHHLGQGHDKDGLFRKTARKIRKLRVRYQIANKIQELKARVVEQSQSRDRYKIDEAPATSTVPLVDPRVQAMFEDAKRLVGIDGPRDEITQWLMEEGDTSEQLKVVSIVGFGGLGKTTLANQVYNKIKSEFQCTAFVSVSRSPDMPKILKDMLSEVGYHSMDMADDINKLITALTEHLADKRYLVVIDDTWSSPAWNIIRCAFMQNNKSSRVITTTRIQEVATACCSGCQGYVYEIRPLNSFDSRSLFFKRLFDTEDGCPKQYRDICEDMIKKCRGVPLAITSIASLLESQGMHVEKWEKIQDSLGYELETSSKMEWMRHVLSLSYNDLPHHLKTCLLYLGAYPEDYQIWKHDLVRLWIAEGFVPEKHGLDLEEVAGGYFNELINRCMIQPVTSEIGEVWSCQVHDLMLDLILLKCTEENFITTNGCLHNMKGTSQVRRISHQFHTRNMAPAVERMNLSQLRSYMLYPAAKYVPVISKFELLRVLRLEFDSYGRKDSECLDLSNSTSHLFLLRYLEVSGFCLKLPKKFGKLQHLMTLHLARNWLDSSNPTLDVTSLSSLRHLTLPYNPICLELRNGVSKLSNLQTLFGFDISMNSVETIRELGELTNLRNLQLMASGGTGEEDSETKTLKYDTMAASLRRLGNSNLRMLSVEFSDPEQFWNNCFTCPHHLQWIDLTVKDQIGDQRGGEWEPQIRFEKPKRKVPITPNAPRTKSISTA
;
A
#
# COMPACT_ATOMS: atom_id res chain seq x y z
N MET A 1 2.50 -18.69 -8.59
CA MET A 1 2.58 -19.91 -9.43
C MET A 1 2.94 -21.15 -8.62
N ASN A 2 3.92 -21.09 -7.69
CA ASN A 2 4.22 -22.21 -6.76
C ASN A 2 3.04 -22.68 -5.89
N SER A 3 2.11 -21.78 -5.55
CA SER A 3 0.88 -22.13 -4.81
C SER A 3 -0.05 -23.07 -5.57
N LEU A 4 -0.01 -23.11 -6.92
CA LEU A 4 -0.84 -24.02 -7.69
C LEU A 4 -0.27 -25.44 -7.72
N LEU A 5 1.06 -25.57 -7.80
CA LEU A 5 1.74 -26.88 -7.73
C LEU A 5 1.51 -27.57 -6.40
N SER A 6 1.50 -26.82 -5.29
CA SER A 6 1.17 -27.38 -3.97
C SER A 6 -0.29 -27.84 -3.90
N LYS A 7 -1.24 -27.06 -4.43
CA LYS A 7 -2.67 -27.46 -4.53
C LYS A 7 -2.84 -28.73 -5.37
N LEU A 8 -2.16 -28.81 -6.52
CA LEU A 8 -2.16 -29.98 -7.39
C LEU A 8 -1.58 -31.21 -6.68
N SER A 9 -0.47 -31.05 -5.97
CA SER A 9 0.12 -32.12 -5.15
C SER A 9 -0.85 -32.62 -4.07
N ILE A 10 -1.56 -31.72 -3.38
CA ILE A 10 -2.61 -32.07 -2.41
C ILE A 10 -3.73 -32.87 -3.08
N LEU A 11 -4.21 -32.44 -4.25
CA LEU A 11 -5.26 -33.14 -4.99
C LEU A 11 -4.84 -34.53 -5.50
N LEU A 12 -3.54 -34.74 -5.72
CA LEU A 12 -2.96 -36.02 -6.14
C LEU A 12 -2.58 -36.92 -4.95
N SER A 13 -2.63 -36.39 -3.73
CA SER A 13 -2.33 -37.13 -2.50
C SER A 13 -3.34 -38.22 -2.19
N ASP A 14 -2.95 -39.10 -1.28
CA ASP A 14 -3.76 -40.24 -0.85
C ASP A 14 -5.12 -39.85 -0.24
N GLN A 15 -5.25 -38.61 0.25
CA GLN A 15 -6.49 -38.06 0.80
C GLN A 15 -7.64 -38.00 -0.24
N TYR A 16 -7.32 -37.97 -1.54
CA TYR A 16 -8.31 -37.83 -2.62
C TYR A 16 -8.38 -39.03 -3.59
N LYS A 17 -7.96 -40.23 -3.13
CA LYS A 17 -7.99 -41.50 -3.90
C LYS A 17 -9.31 -41.84 -4.61
N GLN A 18 -10.45 -41.27 -4.18
CA GLN A 18 -11.77 -41.50 -4.77
C GLN A 18 -12.05 -40.73 -6.09
N LEU A 19 -11.12 -39.91 -6.58
CA LEU A 19 -11.26 -39.09 -7.80
C LEU A 19 -10.94 -39.83 -9.12
N LYS A 20 -11.16 -41.15 -9.19
CA LYS A 20 -10.69 -42.04 -10.29
C LYS A 20 -11.00 -41.55 -11.73
N GLY A 21 -12.08 -40.79 -11.94
CA GLY A 21 -12.48 -40.29 -13.28
C GLY A 21 -11.82 -38.99 -13.74
N VAL A 22 -11.29 -38.16 -12.83
CA VAL A 22 -10.71 -36.82 -13.15
C VAL A 22 -9.22 -36.76 -12.81
N ARG A 23 -8.72 -37.73 -12.02
CA ARG A 23 -7.32 -37.81 -11.59
C ARG A 23 -6.33 -37.78 -12.75
N LYS A 24 -6.57 -38.53 -13.83
CA LYS A 24 -5.70 -38.53 -15.02
C LYS A 24 -5.62 -37.16 -15.71
N ASP A 25 -6.72 -36.42 -15.73
CA ASP A 25 -6.75 -35.09 -16.31
C ASP A 25 -6.09 -34.05 -15.38
N ILE A 26 -6.19 -34.21 -14.05
CA ILE A 26 -5.42 -33.40 -13.07
C ILE A 26 -3.92 -33.69 -13.19
N GLU A 27 -3.51 -34.96 -13.35
CA GLU A 27 -2.12 -35.36 -13.60
C GLU A 27 -1.59 -34.79 -14.93
N PHE A 28 -2.44 -34.71 -15.95
CA PHE A 28 -2.12 -34.05 -17.21
C PHE A 28 -1.94 -32.54 -17.02
N LEU A 29 -2.93 -31.85 -16.44
CA LEU A 29 -2.86 -30.41 -16.19
C LEU A 29 -1.68 -30.04 -15.30
N SER A 30 -1.32 -30.87 -14.34
CA SER A 30 -0.16 -30.65 -13.47
C SER A 30 1.15 -30.66 -14.25
N ARG A 31 1.32 -31.62 -15.16
CA ARG A 31 2.51 -31.69 -16.03
C ARG A 31 2.56 -30.52 -17.00
N GLU A 32 1.47 -30.26 -17.73
CA GLU A 32 1.39 -29.14 -18.66
C GLU A 32 1.60 -27.79 -17.97
N PHE A 33 1.11 -27.64 -16.73
CA PHE A 33 1.32 -26.42 -15.95
C PHE A 33 2.80 -26.19 -15.64
N VAL A 34 3.56 -27.23 -15.31
CA VAL A 34 5.02 -27.13 -15.12
C VAL A 34 5.68 -26.63 -16.40
N ASP A 35 5.32 -27.19 -17.55
CA ASP A 35 5.88 -26.82 -18.85
C ASP A 35 5.49 -25.41 -19.27
N MET A 36 4.24 -25.01 -19.04
CA MET A 36 3.75 -23.64 -19.26
C MET A 36 4.47 -22.64 -18.38
N ASN A 37 4.66 -22.96 -17.09
CA ASN A 37 5.35 -22.09 -16.16
C ASN A 37 6.82 -21.92 -16.57
N ALA A 38 7.52 -23.00 -16.91
CA ALA A 38 8.88 -22.94 -17.41
C ALA A 38 8.99 -22.13 -18.71
N ALA A 39 8.01 -22.24 -19.61
CA ALA A 39 7.97 -21.45 -20.82
C ALA A 39 7.70 -19.96 -20.54
N LEU A 40 6.78 -19.63 -19.63
CA LEU A 40 6.52 -18.25 -19.23
C LEU A 40 7.76 -17.63 -18.57
N GLU A 41 8.43 -18.34 -17.68
CA GLU A 41 9.69 -17.90 -17.05
C GLU A 41 10.76 -17.61 -18.11
N LYS A 42 10.95 -18.50 -19.09
CA LYS A 42 11.91 -18.27 -20.18
C LYS A 42 11.56 -17.05 -21.04
N LEU A 43 10.28 -16.74 -21.22
CA LEU A 43 9.83 -15.59 -22.01
C LEU A 43 9.92 -14.26 -21.24
N VAL A 44 10.04 -14.28 -19.91
CA VAL A 44 10.20 -13.07 -19.09
C VAL A 44 11.57 -12.41 -19.32
N ASP A 45 12.59 -13.20 -19.64
CA ASP A 45 13.97 -12.74 -19.83
C ASP A 45 14.26 -12.24 -21.27
N MET A 46 13.25 -12.26 -22.15
CA MET A 46 13.42 -11.79 -23.52
C MET A 46 13.27 -10.27 -23.61
N GLU A 47 14.37 -9.55 -23.82
CA GLU A 47 14.42 -8.08 -23.98
C GLU A 47 13.50 -7.56 -25.09
N LYS A 48 13.34 -8.32 -26.18
CA LYS A 48 12.42 -8.00 -27.28
C LYS A 48 11.64 -9.24 -27.68
N MET A 49 10.33 -9.19 -27.50
CA MET A 49 9.41 -10.21 -27.98
C MET A 49 8.75 -9.73 -29.27
N ASN A 50 8.77 -10.55 -30.32
CA ASN A 50 7.95 -10.30 -31.48
C ASN A 50 6.44 -10.40 -31.10
N VAL A 51 5.58 -9.80 -31.93
CA VAL A 51 4.14 -9.71 -31.69
C VAL A 51 3.53 -11.11 -31.45
N GLN A 52 3.96 -12.11 -32.22
CA GLN A 52 3.44 -13.48 -32.11
C GLN A 52 3.76 -14.13 -30.75
N THR A 53 5.00 -13.95 -30.27
CA THR A 53 5.44 -14.50 -28.99
C THR A 53 4.72 -13.82 -27.82
N ARG A 54 4.47 -12.50 -27.93
CA ARG A 54 3.67 -11.74 -26.97
C ARG A 54 2.24 -12.30 -26.86
N VAL A 55 1.56 -12.44 -28.00
CA VAL A 55 0.19 -12.99 -28.07
C VAL A 55 0.13 -14.40 -27.49
N TRP A 56 1.12 -15.25 -27.78
CA TRP A 56 1.17 -16.61 -27.23
C TRP A 56 1.36 -16.61 -25.71
N ARG A 57 2.31 -15.83 -25.19
CA ARG A 57 2.56 -15.67 -23.76
C ARG A 57 1.29 -15.26 -23.02
N ASP A 58 0.57 -14.28 -23.56
CA ASP A 58 -0.64 -13.74 -22.93
C ASP A 58 -1.75 -14.80 -22.88
N LYS A 59 -1.90 -15.62 -23.93
CA LYS A 59 -2.83 -16.76 -23.92
C LYS A 59 -2.44 -17.83 -22.89
N VAL A 60 -1.15 -18.15 -22.76
CA VAL A 60 -0.66 -19.13 -21.78
C VAL A 60 -0.90 -18.64 -20.36
N ARG A 61 -0.67 -17.35 -20.10
CA ARG A 61 -0.96 -16.71 -18.80
C ARG A 61 -2.42 -16.83 -18.41
N GLU A 62 -3.35 -16.53 -19.33
CA GLU A 62 -4.79 -16.68 -19.02
C GLU A 62 -5.19 -18.15 -18.82
N MET A 63 -4.60 -19.10 -19.55
CA MET A 63 -4.83 -20.53 -19.31
C MET A 63 -4.36 -20.95 -17.91
N VAL A 64 -3.20 -20.46 -17.45
CA VAL A 64 -2.71 -20.70 -16.08
C VAL A 64 -3.72 -20.20 -15.05
N TYR A 65 -4.26 -19.00 -15.23
CA TYR A 65 -5.27 -18.47 -14.32
C TYR A 65 -6.57 -19.26 -14.35
N ASP A 66 -7.05 -19.66 -15.53
CA ASP A 66 -8.27 -20.48 -15.66
C ASP A 66 -8.11 -21.87 -15.00
N ILE A 67 -6.92 -22.49 -15.11
CA ILE A 67 -6.60 -23.76 -14.43
C ILE A 67 -6.61 -23.57 -12.91
N GLU A 68 -5.98 -22.50 -12.41
CA GLU A 68 -5.96 -22.18 -10.99
C GLU A 68 -7.38 -21.97 -10.43
N ASP A 69 -8.20 -21.18 -11.12
CA ASP A 69 -9.58 -20.92 -10.74
C ASP A 69 -10.41 -22.21 -10.69
N CYS A 70 -10.24 -23.09 -11.68
CA CYS A 70 -10.93 -24.37 -11.74
C CYS A 70 -10.58 -25.26 -10.54
N ILE A 71 -9.29 -25.31 -10.18
CA ILE A 71 -8.78 -26.07 -9.04
C ILE A 71 -9.29 -25.50 -7.72
N ASP A 72 -9.29 -24.18 -7.57
CA ASP A 72 -9.79 -23.48 -6.38
C ASP A 72 -11.28 -23.78 -6.14
N VAL A 73 -12.11 -23.67 -7.18
CA VAL A 73 -13.53 -24.04 -7.14
C VAL A 73 -13.70 -25.52 -6.78
N PHE A 74 -12.87 -26.40 -7.36
CA PHE A 74 -12.93 -27.84 -7.09
C PHE A 74 -12.60 -28.19 -5.64
N MET A 75 -11.51 -27.64 -5.10
CA MET A 75 -11.09 -27.87 -3.71
C MET A 75 -12.17 -27.41 -2.73
N HIS A 76 -12.77 -26.24 -2.97
CA HIS A 76 -13.86 -25.73 -2.13
C HIS A 76 -15.05 -26.69 -2.04
N HIS A 77 -15.51 -27.21 -3.18
CA HIS A 77 -16.66 -28.12 -3.24
C HIS A 77 -16.37 -29.49 -2.60
N LEU A 78 -15.11 -29.94 -2.57
CA LEU A 78 -14.70 -31.17 -1.91
C LEU A 78 -14.66 -31.01 -0.37
N GLY A 79 -14.20 -29.86 0.13
CA GLY A 79 -14.01 -29.57 1.55
C GLY A 79 -15.29 -29.42 2.40
N GLN A 80 -16.44 -29.10 1.81
CA GLN A 80 -17.73 -28.91 2.54
C GLN A 80 -18.40 -30.22 3.05
N GLY A 81 -17.62 -31.17 3.58
CA GLY A 81 -18.03 -32.55 3.84
C GLY A 81 -18.40 -32.95 5.27
N HIS A 82 -18.15 -32.15 6.29
CA HIS A 82 -18.20 -32.61 7.70
C HIS A 82 -19.20 -31.84 8.59
N ASP A 83 -20.49 -31.88 8.25
CA ASP A 83 -21.54 -31.60 9.24
C ASP A 83 -22.54 -32.76 9.28
N LYS A 84 -22.85 -33.20 10.50
CA LYS A 84 -23.74 -34.30 10.86
C LYS A 84 -25.17 -33.99 10.39
N ASP A 85 -25.78 -34.87 9.58
CA ASP A 85 -27.22 -35.25 9.60
C ASP A 85 -27.75 -35.92 8.31
N GLY A 86 -28.69 -36.88 8.49
CA GLY A 86 -29.76 -37.31 7.57
C GLY A 86 -29.45 -38.17 6.32
N LEU A 87 -30.16 -39.30 6.15
CA LEU A 87 -29.99 -40.27 5.04
C LEU A 87 -30.45 -39.75 3.67
N PHE A 88 -31.59 -39.04 3.58
CA PHE A 88 -32.14 -38.52 2.32
C PHE A 88 -31.35 -37.32 1.74
N ARG A 89 -30.75 -36.49 2.60
CA ARG A 89 -29.89 -35.37 2.18
C ARG A 89 -28.52 -35.85 1.68
N LYS A 90 -28.02 -37.01 2.15
CA LYS A 90 -26.78 -37.66 1.66
C LYS A 90 -26.85 -38.04 0.19
N THR A 91 -27.98 -38.54 -0.30
CA THR A 91 -28.16 -38.96 -1.69
C THR A 91 -28.19 -37.75 -2.64
N ALA A 92 -28.92 -36.70 -2.28
CA ALA A 92 -28.91 -35.42 -3.00
C ALA A 92 -27.53 -34.75 -3.00
N ARG A 93 -26.76 -34.83 -1.89
CA ARG A 93 -25.38 -34.32 -1.78
C ARG A 93 -24.40 -35.14 -2.62
N LYS A 94 -24.58 -36.46 -2.72
CA LYS A 94 -23.80 -37.33 -3.64
C LYS A 94 -24.09 -37.00 -5.10
N ILE A 95 -25.35 -36.78 -5.48
CA ILE A 95 -25.76 -36.39 -6.84
C ILE A 95 -25.24 -34.99 -7.17
N ARG A 96 -25.31 -34.02 -6.24
CA ARG A 96 -24.73 -32.68 -6.40
C ARG A 96 -23.21 -32.73 -6.53
N LYS A 97 -22.53 -33.55 -5.71
CA LYS A 97 -21.07 -33.81 -5.85
C LYS A 97 -20.75 -34.48 -7.19
N LEU A 98 -21.59 -35.38 -7.70
CA LEU A 98 -21.42 -36.00 -9.02
C LEU A 98 -21.65 -35.00 -10.17
N ARG A 99 -22.68 -34.16 -10.10
CA ARG A 99 -22.94 -33.08 -11.08
C ARG A 99 -21.83 -32.05 -11.11
N VAL A 100 -21.37 -31.59 -9.95
CA VAL A 100 -20.23 -30.67 -9.83
C VAL A 100 -18.95 -31.33 -10.31
N ARG A 101 -18.71 -32.62 -10.01
CA ARG A 101 -17.60 -33.39 -10.58
C ARG A 101 -17.68 -33.49 -12.10
N TYR A 102 -18.86 -33.67 -12.68
CA TYR A 102 -19.05 -33.74 -14.13
C TYR A 102 -18.84 -32.37 -14.81
N GLN A 103 -19.38 -31.30 -14.22
CA GLN A 103 -19.15 -29.92 -14.70
C GLN A 103 -17.67 -29.53 -14.62
N ILE A 104 -16.99 -29.93 -13.55
CA ILE A 104 -15.56 -29.66 -13.38
C ILE A 104 -14.72 -30.56 -14.29
N ALA A 105 -15.10 -31.83 -14.49
CA ALA A 105 -14.45 -32.71 -15.47
C ALA A 105 -14.57 -32.15 -16.88
N ASN A 106 -15.74 -31.62 -17.26
CA ASN A 106 -15.94 -30.96 -18.55
C ASN A 106 -15.09 -29.70 -18.68
N LYS A 107 -15.02 -28.84 -17.65
CA LYS A 107 -14.13 -27.67 -17.64
C LYS A 107 -12.65 -28.07 -17.75
N ILE A 108 -12.23 -29.11 -17.05
CA ILE A 108 -10.86 -29.65 -17.12
C ILE A 108 -10.56 -30.20 -18.52
N GLN A 109 -11.52 -30.90 -19.15
CA GLN A 109 -11.38 -31.39 -20.52
C GLN A 109 -11.35 -30.24 -21.54
N GLU A 110 -12.15 -29.20 -21.35
CA GLU A 110 -12.13 -27.99 -22.18
C GLU A 110 -10.79 -27.26 -22.06
N LEU A 111 -10.27 -27.09 -20.84
CA LEU A 111 -8.94 -26.51 -20.61
C LEU A 111 -7.85 -27.36 -21.26
N LYS A 112 -7.91 -28.68 -21.11
CA LYS A 112 -6.99 -29.61 -21.79
C LYS A 112 -7.05 -29.46 -23.32
N ALA A 113 -8.25 -29.35 -23.90
CA ALA A 113 -8.41 -29.13 -25.33
C ALA A 113 -7.80 -27.79 -25.78
N ARG A 114 -8.06 -26.70 -25.03
CA ARG A 114 -7.46 -25.37 -25.28
C ARG A 114 -5.94 -25.40 -25.22
N VAL A 115 -5.37 -26.11 -24.25
CA VAL A 115 -3.91 -26.28 -24.09
C VAL A 115 -3.31 -26.98 -25.32
N VAL A 116 -3.90 -28.11 -25.72
CA VAL A 116 -3.45 -28.86 -26.90
C VAL A 116 -3.57 -28.02 -28.17
N GLU A 117 -4.67 -27.30 -28.34
CA GLU A 117 -4.89 -26.41 -29.49
C GLU A 117 -3.86 -25.28 -29.57
N GLN A 118 -3.53 -24.62 -28.44
CA GLN A 118 -2.52 -23.56 -28.41
C GLN A 118 -1.11 -24.10 -28.67
N SER A 119 -0.78 -25.28 -28.15
CA SER A 119 0.49 -25.96 -28.43
C SER A 119 0.63 -26.24 -29.94
N GLN A 120 -0.39 -26.84 -30.55
CA GLN A 120 -0.45 -27.12 -31.99
C GLN A 120 -0.49 -25.85 -32.85
N SER A 121 -1.10 -24.76 -32.36
CA SER A 121 -1.10 -23.46 -33.04
C SER A 121 0.29 -22.84 -33.04
N ARG A 122 1.02 -22.91 -31.92
CA ARG A 122 2.41 -22.45 -31.84
C ARG A 122 3.31 -23.21 -32.80
N ASP A 123 3.18 -24.54 -32.88
CA ASP A 123 3.99 -25.35 -33.80
C ASP A 123 3.69 -25.07 -35.28
N ARG A 124 2.44 -24.70 -35.62
CA ARG A 124 2.05 -24.32 -37.00
C ARG A 124 2.63 -22.99 -37.48
N TYR A 125 2.96 -22.07 -36.58
CA TYR A 125 3.38 -20.70 -36.92
C TYR A 125 4.77 -20.34 -36.37
N LYS A 126 5.60 -21.35 -36.04
CA LYS A 126 7.00 -21.13 -35.65
C LYS A 126 7.78 -20.47 -36.78
N ILE A 127 8.49 -19.39 -36.44
CA ILE A 127 9.57 -18.83 -37.25
C ILE A 127 10.82 -18.98 -36.36
N ASP A 128 11.84 -19.68 -36.86
CA ASP A 128 13.04 -20.03 -36.09
C ASP A 128 13.85 -18.79 -35.70
N GLU A 129 14.21 -18.65 -34.41
CA GLU A 129 15.23 -17.69 -33.97
C GLU A 129 16.05 -18.22 -32.77
N ALA A 130 17.32 -17.77 -32.74
CA ALA A 130 18.49 -18.31 -32.05
C ALA A 130 18.50 -18.19 -30.50
N PRO A 131 19.35 -18.95 -29.79
CA PRO A 131 19.35 -18.97 -28.33
C PRO A 131 20.20 -17.83 -27.73
N ALA A 132 19.70 -17.20 -26.65
CA ALA A 132 20.49 -16.35 -25.77
C ALA A 132 20.57 -16.98 -24.37
N THR A 133 21.75 -16.85 -23.77
CA THR A 133 22.18 -17.40 -22.47
C THR A 133 21.66 -16.59 -21.29
N SER A 134 21.22 -17.30 -20.24
CA SER A 134 20.78 -16.76 -18.95
C SER A 134 21.86 -16.96 -17.87
N THR A 135 22.06 -15.93 -17.04
CA THR A 135 22.71 -16.04 -15.72
C THR A 135 21.88 -15.25 -14.72
N VAL A 136 21.27 -15.96 -13.77
CA VAL A 136 20.59 -15.41 -12.59
C VAL A 136 21.62 -15.18 -11.49
N PRO A 137 21.74 -13.98 -10.90
CA PRO A 137 22.41 -13.83 -9.62
C PRO A 137 21.45 -14.11 -8.46
N LEU A 138 22.03 -14.68 -7.41
CA LEU A 138 21.45 -14.94 -6.10
C LEU A 138 21.25 -13.61 -5.34
N VAL A 139 20.21 -13.56 -4.51
CA VAL A 139 19.91 -12.47 -3.55
C VAL A 139 21.16 -12.01 -2.81
N ASP A 140 21.49 -10.71 -2.91
CA ASP A 140 22.59 -10.06 -2.19
C ASP A 140 22.18 -9.75 -0.74
N PRO A 141 22.90 -10.25 0.29
CA PRO A 141 22.66 -9.92 1.68
C PRO A 141 23.43 -8.66 2.09
N ARG A 142 22.96 -7.48 1.67
CA ARG A 142 23.41 -6.19 2.25
C ARG A 142 22.27 -5.18 2.35
N VAL A 143 21.54 -5.24 3.47
CA VAL A 143 20.60 -4.20 3.90
C VAL A 143 21.17 -3.56 5.16
N GLN A 144 22.00 -2.54 4.97
CA GLN A 144 22.25 -1.49 5.96
C GLN A 144 23.05 -0.36 5.29
N ALA A 145 22.54 0.88 5.40
CA ALA A 145 23.15 2.17 5.03
C ALA A 145 22.53 2.92 3.83
N MET A 146 21.20 3.11 3.78
CA MET A 146 20.64 4.13 2.88
C MET A 146 19.40 4.84 3.43
N PHE A 147 19.51 5.57 4.54
CA PHE A 147 18.43 6.50 4.94
C PHE A 147 18.98 7.77 5.58
N GLU A 148 19.35 8.74 4.73
CA GLU A 148 19.47 10.17 5.05
C GLU A 148 19.28 10.98 3.75
N ASP A 149 18.07 10.98 3.17
CA ASP A 149 17.79 11.64 1.87
C ASP A 149 17.99 13.17 1.90
N ALA A 150 17.91 13.79 3.07
CA ALA A 150 18.18 15.23 3.21
C ALA A 150 19.67 15.60 3.07
N LYS A 151 20.62 14.68 3.31
CA LYS A 151 22.08 14.92 3.15
C LYS A 151 22.63 14.46 1.80
N ARG A 152 21.76 14.00 0.90
CA ARG A 152 22.12 13.40 -0.40
C ARG A 152 21.87 14.29 -1.61
N LEU A 153 21.18 15.41 -1.42
CA LEU A 153 20.87 16.37 -2.47
C LEU A 153 22.14 17.06 -2.98
N VAL A 154 22.21 17.32 -4.28
CA VAL A 154 23.33 18.01 -4.95
C VAL A 154 22.78 19.09 -5.88
N GLY A 155 23.53 20.19 -6.05
CA GLY A 155 23.14 21.29 -6.93
C GLY A 155 21.89 22.08 -6.51
N ILE A 156 21.36 21.88 -5.29
CA ILE A 156 20.10 22.51 -4.84
C ILE A 156 20.32 23.84 -4.10
N ASP A 157 21.49 24.03 -3.47
CA ASP A 157 21.72 25.20 -2.60
C ASP A 157 21.52 26.54 -3.34
N GLY A 158 22.10 26.69 -4.53
CA GLY A 158 21.94 27.89 -5.37
C GLY A 158 20.49 28.19 -5.73
N PRO A 159 19.78 27.28 -6.42
CA PRO A 159 18.35 27.44 -6.73
C PRO A 159 17.46 27.71 -5.51
N ARG A 160 17.72 27.01 -4.40
CA ARG A 160 16.98 27.21 -3.14
C ARG A 160 17.17 28.63 -2.63
N ASP A 161 18.41 29.10 -2.60
CA ASP A 161 18.75 30.40 -2.04
C ASP A 161 18.24 31.56 -2.92
N GLU A 162 18.26 31.39 -4.25
CA GLU A 162 17.66 32.33 -5.22
C GLU A 162 16.15 32.46 -5.03
N ILE A 163 15.42 31.34 -4.97
CA ILE A 163 13.97 31.36 -4.72
C ILE A 163 13.65 31.93 -3.33
N THR A 164 14.48 31.60 -2.34
CA THR A 164 14.35 32.15 -0.98
C THR A 164 14.50 33.67 -1.02
N GLN A 165 15.46 34.20 -1.78
CA GLN A 165 15.60 35.65 -1.94
C GLN A 165 14.32 36.26 -2.54
N TRP A 166 13.79 35.73 -3.64
CA TRP A 166 12.56 36.26 -4.26
C TRP A 166 11.37 36.30 -3.29
N LEU A 167 11.25 35.28 -2.44
CA LEU A 167 10.20 35.18 -1.44
C LEU A 167 10.45 36.15 -0.26
N MET A 168 11.68 36.29 0.21
CA MET A 168 11.97 36.93 1.51
C MET A 168 12.49 38.37 1.40
N GLU A 169 12.87 38.84 0.21
CA GLU A 169 13.43 40.18 0.03
C GLU A 169 12.45 41.29 0.47
N GLU A 170 12.92 42.10 1.42
CA GLU A 170 12.17 43.15 2.14
C GLU A 170 12.20 44.53 1.43
N GLY A 171 12.80 44.59 0.23
CA GLY A 171 13.08 45.84 -0.49
C GLY A 171 11.91 46.48 -1.22
N ASP A 172 10.78 45.79 -1.37
CA ASP A 172 9.53 46.37 -1.88
C ASP A 172 8.58 46.58 -0.70
N THR A 173 8.06 47.79 -0.56
CA THR A 173 7.02 48.26 0.39
C THR A 173 5.66 47.55 0.26
N SER A 174 5.65 46.27 -0.09
CA SER A 174 4.46 45.51 -0.36
C SER A 174 4.40 44.36 0.66
N GLU A 175 3.53 44.52 1.66
CA GLU A 175 3.09 43.43 2.55
C GLU A 175 2.29 42.35 1.76
N GLN A 176 2.35 42.39 0.43
CA GLN A 176 1.54 41.64 -0.51
C GLN A 176 1.94 40.17 -0.59
N LEU A 177 0.96 39.37 -1.01
CA LEU A 177 1.12 37.98 -1.41
C LEU A 177 2.11 37.88 -2.58
N LYS A 178 3.22 37.18 -2.35
CA LYS A 178 4.17 36.79 -3.40
C LYS A 178 3.94 35.33 -3.79
N VAL A 179 4.02 35.05 -5.09
CA VAL A 179 3.85 33.69 -5.62
C VAL A 179 5.09 33.31 -6.44
N VAL A 180 5.71 32.18 -6.15
CA VAL A 180 6.75 31.61 -7.01
C VAL A 180 6.23 30.35 -7.66
N SER A 181 6.32 30.25 -8.98
CA SER A 181 5.98 29.03 -9.73
C SER A 181 7.23 28.38 -10.29
N ILE A 182 7.57 27.19 -9.80
CA ILE A 182 8.71 26.38 -10.26
C ILE A 182 8.24 25.50 -11.41
N VAL A 183 8.83 25.71 -12.59
CA VAL A 183 8.42 25.04 -13.83
C VAL A 183 9.55 24.26 -14.48
N GLY A 184 9.22 23.09 -15.02
CA GLY A 184 10.17 22.22 -15.74
C GLY A 184 9.61 20.81 -15.95
N PHE A 185 10.17 20.06 -16.89
CA PHE A 185 9.68 18.71 -17.19
C PHE A 185 9.84 17.72 -16.02
N GLY A 186 9.20 16.56 -16.13
CA GLY A 186 9.19 15.55 -15.05
C GLY A 186 10.58 15.01 -14.72
N GLY A 187 10.86 14.73 -13.44
CA GLY A 187 12.12 14.15 -12.97
C GLY A 187 13.27 15.13 -12.70
N LEU A 188 13.06 16.45 -12.88
CA LEU A 188 14.06 17.50 -12.59
C LEU A 188 14.22 17.86 -11.10
N GLY A 189 13.36 17.36 -10.21
CA GLY A 189 13.43 17.67 -8.77
C GLY A 189 12.69 18.94 -8.34
N LYS A 190 11.62 19.34 -9.04
CA LYS A 190 10.80 20.53 -8.70
C LYS A 190 10.22 20.45 -7.28
N THR A 191 9.51 19.37 -6.97
CA THR A 191 8.97 19.10 -5.64
C THR A 191 10.06 19.10 -4.58
N THR A 192 11.23 18.52 -4.90
CA THR A 192 12.40 18.53 -4.01
C THR A 192 12.89 19.95 -3.75
N LEU A 193 13.02 20.79 -4.76
CA LEU A 193 13.41 22.20 -4.63
C LEU A 193 12.38 22.99 -3.82
N ALA A 194 11.09 22.85 -4.12
CA ALA A 194 10.00 23.49 -3.37
C ALA A 194 10.03 23.10 -1.88
N ASN A 195 10.21 21.81 -1.57
CA ASN A 195 10.32 21.31 -0.21
C ASN A 195 11.56 21.85 0.52
N GLN A 196 12.68 22.00 -0.17
CA GLN A 196 13.89 22.59 0.43
C GLN A 196 13.72 24.07 0.75
N VAL A 197 13.06 24.84 -0.13
CA VAL A 197 12.71 26.24 0.15
C VAL A 197 11.72 26.31 1.30
N TYR A 198 10.63 25.53 1.24
CA TYR A 198 9.60 25.46 2.27
C TYR A 198 10.20 25.18 3.66
N ASN A 199 11.01 24.12 3.80
CA ASN A 199 11.64 23.79 5.07
C ASN A 199 12.60 24.86 5.59
N LYS A 200 13.23 25.62 4.70
CA LYS A 200 14.16 26.70 5.08
C LYS A 200 13.44 27.89 5.70
N ILE A 201 12.25 28.26 5.18
CA ILE A 201 11.55 29.48 5.60
C ILE A 201 10.29 29.25 6.43
N LYS A 202 9.78 28.01 6.54
CA LYS A 202 8.48 27.70 7.19
C LYS A 202 8.35 28.21 8.62
N SER A 203 9.45 28.24 9.39
CA SER A 203 9.46 28.71 10.78
C SER A 203 9.12 30.19 10.94
N GLU A 204 9.16 30.97 9.86
CA GLU A 204 8.82 32.40 9.86
C GLU A 204 7.33 32.68 9.62
N PHE A 205 6.51 31.63 9.43
CA PHE A 205 5.10 31.71 9.10
C PHE A 205 4.24 31.10 10.21
N GLN A 206 3.06 31.68 10.42
CA GLN A 206 2.11 31.23 11.45
C GLN A 206 1.30 30.02 10.98
N CYS A 207 1.02 29.95 9.68
CA CYS A 207 0.30 28.86 9.04
C CYS A 207 1.13 28.35 7.87
N THR A 208 1.26 27.03 7.75
CA THR A 208 2.03 26.42 6.67
C THR A 208 1.32 25.20 6.14
N ALA A 209 1.28 25.03 4.82
CA ALA A 209 0.74 23.82 4.20
C ALA A 209 1.57 23.42 2.97
N PHE A 210 1.59 22.13 2.67
CA PHE A 210 2.23 21.52 1.53
C PHE A 210 1.28 20.47 0.94
N VAL A 211 0.53 20.85 -0.10
CA VAL A 211 -0.52 20.01 -0.67
C VAL A 211 -0.23 19.72 -2.14
N SER A 212 -0.40 18.47 -2.56
CA SER A 212 -0.25 18.03 -3.94
C SER A 212 -1.55 18.10 -4.73
N VAL A 213 -1.47 18.42 -6.02
CA VAL A 213 -2.61 18.50 -6.94
C VAL A 213 -2.45 17.43 -8.03
N SER A 214 -3.28 16.41 -8.00
CA SER A 214 -3.25 15.36 -9.02
C SER A 214 -3.78 15.83 -10.39
N ARG A 215 -3.55 15.05 -11.45
CA ARG A 215 -4.07 15.35 -12.82
C ARG A 215 -5.60 15.48 -12.87
N SER A 216 -6.28 14.74 -12.01
CA SER A 216 -7.74 14.74 -11.87
C SER A 216 -8.09 15.22 -10.46
N PRO A 217 -7.99 16.54 -10.21
CA PRO A 217 -7.99 17.09 -8.86
C PRO A 217 -9.33 16.89 -8.17
N ASP A 218 -9.29 16.33 -6.97
CA ASP A 218 -10.43 16.33 -6.05
C ASP A 218 -10.41 17.60 -5.20
N MET A 219 -11.07 18.64 -5.70
CA MET A 219 -11.02 19.98 -5.10
C MET A 219 -11.48 20.02 -3.62
N PRO A 220 -12.59 19.38 -3.22
CA PRO A 220 -12.95 19.27 -1.80
C PRO A 220 -11.85 18.69 -0.93
N LYS A 221 -11.23 17.58 -1.35
CA LYS A 221 -10.14 16.96 -0.61
C LYS A 221 -8.92 17.88 -0.50
N ILE A 222 -8.46 18.43 -1.62
CA ILE A 222 -7.31 19.36 -1.64
C ILE A 222 -7.52 20.52 -0.67
N LEU A 223 -8.71 21.13 -0.67
CA LEU A 223 -9.02 22.26 0.23
C LEU A 223 -9.12 21.82 1.71
N LYS A 224 -9.60 20.60 1.98
CA LYS A 224 -9.60 20.03 3.34
C LYS A 224 -8.20 19.70 3.84
N ASP A 225 -7.36 19.12 2.98
CA ASP A 225 -5.95 18.85 3.28
C ASP A 225 -5.23 20.17 3.60
N MET A 226 -5.47 21.21 2.80
CA MET A 226 -4.98 22.56 3.10
C MET A 226 -5.46 23.09 4.45
N LEU A 227 -6.76 22.98 4.77
CA LEU A 227 -7.34 23.42 6.06
C LEU A 227 -6.66 22.72 7.24
N SER A 228 -6.52 21.39 7.14
CA SER A 228 -5.91 20.56 8.17
C SER A 228 -4.47 21.00 8.42
N GLU A 229 -3.67 21.15 7.37
CA GLU A 229 -2.26 21.52 7.50
C GLU A 229 -2.03 22.94 8.03
N VAL A 230 -2.90 23.91 7.68
CA VAL A 230 -2.83 25.26 8.26
C VAL A 230 -3.35 25.34 9.71
N GLY A 231 -3.71 24.20 10.31
CA GLY A 231 -4.14 24.07 11.70
C GLY A 231 -5.61 24.44 11.93
N TYR A 232 -6.46 24.37 10.90
CA TYR A 232 -7.90 24.57 11.04
C TYR A 232 -8.62 23.24 11.34
N HIS A 233 -9.23 23.16 12.53
CA HIS A 233 -9.87 21.95 13.03
C HIS A 233 -11.39 22.14 13.13
N SER A 234 -12.11 22.03 12.01
CA SER A 234 -13.58 21.98 11.99
C SER A 234 -14.06 20.65 11.42
N MET A 235 -14.91 19.94 12.17
CA MET A 235 -15.17 18.51 11.99
C MET A 235 -16.26 18.17 10.96
N ASP A 236 -17.00 19.13 10.41
CA ASP A 236 -18.11 18.79 9.51
C ASP A 236 -18.37 19.85 8.42
N MET A 237 -17.37 20.04 7.57
CA MET A 237 -17.54 20.80 6.34
C MET A 237 -18.01 19.84 5.25
N ALA A 238 -19.24 20.04 4.76
CA ALA A 238 -19.71 19.38 3.54
C ALA A 238 -18.70 19.58 2.39
N ASP A 239 -18.70 18.69 1.40
CA ASP A 239 -17.84 18.77 0.18
C ASP A 239 -18.17 19.97 -0.73
N ASP A 240 -18.76 21.02 -0.17
CA ASP A 240 -19.04 22.28 -0.81
C ASP A 240 -17.75 23.11 -0.88
N ILE A 241 -17.19 23.17 -2.09
CA ILE A 241 -15.98 23.91 -2.42
C ILE A 241 -16.05 25.37 -1.95
N ASN A 242 -17.20 26.04 -2.07
CA ASN A 242 -17.30 27.45 -1.69
C ASN A 242 -17.19 27.62 -0.18
N LYS A 243 -17.80 26.74 0.61
CA LYS A 243 -17.69 26.77 2.07
C LYS A 243 -16.25 26.52 2.52
N LEU A 244 -15.58 25.53 1.90
CA LEU A 244 -14.18 25.22 2.19
C LEU A 244 -13.25 26.40 1.87
N ILE A 245 -13.45 27.06 0.71
CA ILE A 245 -12.74 28.28 0.35
C ILE A 245 -12.98 29.40 1.37
N THR A 246 -14.23 29.63 1.77
CA THR A 246 -14.57 30.65 2.76
C THR A 246 -13.87 30.38 4.09
N ALA A 247 -13.89 29.13 4.59
CA ALA A 247 -13.22 28.79 5.84
C ALA A 247 -11.69 28.96 5.76
N LEU A 248 -11.06 28.55 4.66
CA LEU A 248 -9.63 28.79 4.44
C LEU A 248 -9.33 30.29 4.47
N THR A 249 -10.12 31.05 3.73
CA THR A 249 -9.97 32.49 3.60
C THR A 249 -10.06 33.18 4.96
N GLU A 250 -11.11 32.87 5.73
CA GLU A 250 -11.34 33.44 7.07
C GLU A 250 -10.21 33.06 8.04
N HIS A 251 -9.74 31.80 8.00
CA HIS A 251 -8.65 31.36 8.88
C HIS A 251 -7.29 31.99 8.54
N LEU A 252 -7.06 32.31 7.27
CA LEU A 252 -5.82 32.92 6.79
C LEU A 252 -5.84 34.46 6.78
N ALA A 253 -7.00 35.08 7.02
CA ALA A 253 -7.22 36.51 6.84
C ALA A 253 -6.29 37.40 7.69
N ASP A 254 -5.93 36.97 8.90
CA ASP A 254 -5.10 37.73 9.84
C ASP A 254 -3.72 37.12 10.07
N LYS A 255 -3.36 36.05 9.34
CA LYS A 255 -2.14 35.27 9.56
C LYS A 255 -1.16 35.34 8.39
N ARG A 256 0.13 35.38 8.72
CA ARG A 256 1.21 35.19 7.74
C ARG A 256 1.31 33.71 7.38
N TYR A 257 1.00 33.36 6.13
CA TYR A 257 0.98 31.96 5.68
C TYR A 257 2.00 31.64 4.58
N LEU A 258 2.47 30.40 4.57
CA LEU A 258 3.29 29.81 3.51
C LEU A 258 2.63 28.53 3.00
N VAL A 259 2.17 28.53 1.76
CA VAL A 259 1.51 27.35 1.18
C VAL A 259 2.24 26.88 -0.06
N VAL A 260 2.55 25.59 -0.13
CA VAL A 260 3.06 24.93 -1.33
C VAL A 260 1.93 24.16 -2.00
N ILE A 261 1.70 24.42 -3.29
CA ILE A 261 0.78 23.68 -4.15
C ILE A 261 1.61 22.92 -5.18
N ASP A 262 1.83 21.63 -4.92
CA ASP A 262 2.70 20.79 -5.73
C ASP A 262 1.98 20.18 -6.94
N ASP A 263 2.70 20.08 -8.06
CA ASP A 263 2.31 19.47 -9.34
C ASP A 263 0.99 19.96 -9.96
N THR A 264 0.78 21.26 -10.05
CA THR A 264 -0.44 21.83 -10.66
C THR A 264 -0.53 21.56 -12.18
N TRP A 265 -1.59 20.87 -12.62
CA TRP A 265 -1.77 20.45 -14.03
C TRP A 265 -2.63 21.37 -14.89
N SER A 266 -3.45 22.24 -14.31
CA SER A 266 -4.38 23.06 -15.10
C SER A 266 -4.70 24.41 -14.45
N SER A 267 -4.84 25.45 -15.29
CA SER A 267 -5.23 26.79 -14.86
C SER A 267 -6.62 26.84 -14.20
N PRO A 268 -7.63 26.07 -14.64
CA PRO A 268 -8.92 26.02 -13.95
C PRO A 268 -8.81 25.51 -12.50
N ALA A 269 -8.04 24.45 -12.25
CA ALA A 269 -7.83 23.94 -10.89
C ALA A 269 -7.15 25.01 -10.02
N TRP A 270 -6.08 25.62 -10.52
CA TRP A 270 -5.41 26.73 -9.85
C TRP A 270 -6.35 27.89 -9.54
N ASN A 271 -7.21 28.29 -10.49
CA ASN A 271 -8.13 29.42 -10.27
C ASN A 271 -9.07 29.19 -9.10
N ILE A 272 -9.47 27.93 -8.84
CA ILE A 272 -10.31 27.59 -7.68
C ILE A 272 -9.46 27.65 -6.39
N ILE A 273 -8.27 27.04 -6.38
CA ILE A 273 -7.37 27.05 -5.21
C ILE A 273 -7.01 28.50 -4.83
N ARG A 274 -6.68 29.33 -5.83
CA ARG A 274 -6.30 30.73 -5.66
C ARG A 274 -7.37 31.55 -4.94
N CYS A 275 -8.65 31.20 -5.04
CA CYS A 275 -9.72 31.89 -4.32
C CYS A 275 -9.57 31.81 -2.80
N ALA A 276 -8.84 30.83 -2.26
CA ALA A 276 -8.55 30.71 -0.83
C ALA A 276 -7.42 31.64 -0.36
N PHE A 277 -6.61 32.19 -1.28
CA PHE A 277 -5.46 33.04 -0.96
C PHE A 277 -5.82 34.52 -1.13
N MET A 278 -6.44 35.10 -0.10
CA MET A 278 -6.68 36.53 -0.09
C MET A 278 -5.40 37.33 0.21
N GLN A 279 -5.34 38.53 -0.38
CA GLN A 279 -4.36 39.53 -0.02
C GLN A 279 -4.64 40.00 1.41
N ASN A 280 -3.75 39.70 2.34
CA ASN A 280 -3.94 40.01 3.76
C ASN A 280 -2.92 41.02 4.30
N ASN A 281 -2.03 41.53 3.46
CA ASN A 281 -0.96 42.44 3.88
C ASN A 281 -0.14 41.87 5.07
N LYS A 282 0.06 40.54 5.11
CA LYS A 282 0.86 39.85 6.13
C LYS A 282 2.15 39.24 5.58
N SER A 283 2.59 39.66 4.39
CA SER A 283 3.77 39.08 3.74
C SER A 283 3.66 37.56 3.56
N SER A 284 2.47 37.11 3.16
CA SER A 284 2.17 35.70 2.88
C SER A 284 2.80 35.23 1.56
N ARG A 285 3.05 33.93 1.43
CA ARG A 285 3.80 33.33 0.32
C ARG A 285 3.11 32.08 -0.20
N VAL A 286 3.09 31.93 -1.52
CA VAL A 286 2.67 30.68 -2.17
C VAL A 286 3.78 30.19 -3.10
N ILE A 287 4.10 28.91 -3.02
CA ILE A 287 4.99 28.23 -3.95
C ILE A 287 4.13 27.26 -4.76
N THR A 288 4.26 27.25 -6.07
CA THR A 288 3.61 26.27 -6.94
C THR A 288 4.66 25.50 -7.71
N THR A 289 4.41 24.22 -8.01
CA THR A 289 5.23 23.49 -8.98
C THR A 289 4.37 23.00 -10.13
N THR A 290 4.92 22.98 -11.34
CA THR A 290 4.19 22.48 -12.52
C THR A 290 5.14 22.05 -13.64
N ARG A 291 4.63 21.24 -14.56
CA ARG A 291 5.33 20.84 -15.79
C ARG A 291 5.00 21.74 -16.96
N ILE A 292 4.01 22.61 -16.82
CA ILE A 292 3.37 23.32 -17.93
C ILE A 292 3.63 24.82 -17.78
N GLN A 293 4.35 25.40 -18.74
CA GLN A 293 4.71 26.82 -18.74
C GLN A 293 3.50 27.75 -18.64
N GLU A 294 2.42 27.41 -19.35
CA GLU A 294 1.18 28.18 -19.34
C GLU A 294 0.53 28.20 -17.95
N VAL A 295 0.55 27.06 -17.24
CA VAL A 295 0.03 26.95 -15.87
C VAL A 295 0.91 27.75 -14.91
N ALA A 296 2.23 27.69 -15.04
CA ALA A 296 3.15 28.47 -14.21
C ALA A 296 2.90 29.98 -14.33
N THR A 297 2.69 30.43 -15.57
CA THR A 297 2.36 31.83 -15.87
C THR A 297 1.00 32.23 -15.29
N ALA A 298 0.01 31.33 -15.35
CA ALA A 298 -1.30 31.54 -14.74
C ALA A 298 -1.23 31.59 -13.20
N CYS A 299 -0.36 30.78 -12.58
CA CYS A 299 -0.12 30.80 -11.13
C CYS A 299 0.39 32.16 -10.63
N CYS A 300 1.26 32.80 -11.42
CA CYS A 300 1.83 34.10 -11.10
C CYS A 300 0.95 35.30 -11.52
N SER A 301 -0.17 35.06 -12.22
CA SER A 301 -1.03 36.13 -12.74
C SER A 301 -1.89 36.76 -11.63
N GLY A 302 -1.81 38.10 -11.49
CA GLY A 302 -2.63 38.89 -10.56
C GLY A 302 -2.02 39.11 -9.17
N CYS A 303 -0.73 38.83 -8.98
CA CYS A 303 0.04 39.07 -7.75
C CYS A 303 1.51 39.39 -8.09
N GLN A 304 2.35 39.64 -7.09
CA GLN A 304 3.80 39.73 -7.30
C GLN A 304 4.36 38.32 -7.51
N GLY A 305 4.28 37.86 -8.76
CA GLY A 305 4.58 36.49 -9.16
C GLY A 305 5.90 36.34 -9.91
N TYR A 306 6.68 35.30 -9.59
CA TYR A 306 7.91 34.93 -10.29
C TYR A 306 7.83 33.50 -10.83
N VAL A 307 8.24 33.31 -12.08
CA VAL A 307 8.35 31.96 -12.68
C VAL A 307 9.81 31.53 -12.66
N TYR A 308 10.11 30.45 -11.94
CA TYR A 308 11.43 29.85 -11.86
C TYR A 308 11.51 28.63 -12.79
N GLU A 309 12.23 28.74 -13.90
CA GLU A 309 12.49 27.59 -14.78
C GLU A 309 13.65 26.75 -14.22
N ILE A 310 13.34 25.57 -13.67
CA ILE A 310 14.36 24.68 -13.12
C ILE A 310 15.25 24.12 -14.24
N ARG A 311 16.57 24.19 -14.04
CA ARG A 311 17.55 23.70 -15.00
C ARG A 311 18.02 22.28 -14.64
N PRO A 312 18.41 21.46 -15.64
CA PRO A 312 19.13 20.21 -15.37
C PRO A 312 20.40 20.46 -14.56
N LEU A 313 20.84 19.43 -13.83
CA LEU A 313 22.10 19.46 -13.10
C LEU A 313 23.27 19.68 -14.06
N ASN A 314 24.25 20.47 -13.60
CA ASN A 314 25.51 20.60 -14.31
C ASN A 314 26.30 19.27 -14.26
N SER A 315 27.38 19.18 -15.03
CA SER A 315 28.18 17.94 -15.11
C SER A 315 28.77 17.53 -13.77
N PHE A 316 29.16 18.48 -12.92
CA PHE A 316 29.74 18.21 -11.61
C PHE A 316 28.70 17.60 -10.65
N ASP A 317 27.54 18.23 -10.50
CA ASP A 317 26.45 17.72 -9.67
C ASP A 317 25.90 16.41 -10.21
N SER A 318 25.81 16.26 -11.54
CA SER A 318 25.37 15.01 -12.17
C SER A 318 26.32 13.85 -11.84
N ARG A 319 27.62 14.11 -11.95
CA ARG A 319 28.68 13.16 -11.62
C ARG A 319 28.64 12.79 -10.13
N SER A 320 28.52 13.80 -9.26
CA SER A 320 28.40 13.59 -7.82
C SER A 320 27.17 12.74 -7.47
N LEU A 321 25.99 13.04 -8.04
CA LEU A 321 24.77 12.27 -7.79
C LEU A 321 24.91 10.81 -8.26
N PHE A 322 25.45 10.61 -9.46
CA PHE A 322 25.62 9.29 -10.05
C PHE A 322 26.54 8.40 -9.22
N PHE A 323 27.75 8.88 -8.91
CA PHE A 323 28.72 8.08 -8.18
C PHE A 323 28.36 7.91 -6.70
N LYS A 324 27.77 8.93 -6.07
CA LYS A 324 27.24 8.80 -4.70
C LYS A 324 26.11 7.77 -4.64
N ARG A 325 25.32 7.62 -5.71
CA ARG A 325 24.28 6.59 -5.79
C ARG A 325 24.83 5.18 -6.01
N LEU A 326 25.90 5.06 -6.80
CA LEU A 326 26.44 3.78 -7.28
C LEU A 326 27.56 3.18 -6.40
N PHE A 327 28.38 4.02 -5.77
CA PHE A 327 29.56 3.60 -4.99
C PHE A 327 29.72 4.32 -3.64
N ASP A 328 28.68 5.05 -3.18
CA ASP A 328 28.69 6.00 -2.05
C ASP A 328 29.65 7.21 -2.17
N THR A 329 30.77 7.04 -2.88
CA THR A 329 31.79 8.06 -3.14
C THR A 329 32.36 7.91 -4.55
N GLU A 330 32.86 9.01 -5.11
CA GLU A 330 33.45 9.02 -6.45
C GLU A 330 34.72 8.16 -6.56
N ASP A 331 35.51 8.10 -5.48
CA ASP A 331 36.74 7.31 -5.42
C ASP A 331 36.48 5.80 -5.38
N GLY A 332 35.25 5.38 -5.10
CA GLY A 332 34.84 3.97 -5.10
C GLY A 332 34.76 3.34 -6.49
N CYS A 333 34.76 4.13 -7.58
CA CYS A 333 34.61 3.63 -8.93
C CYS A 333 35.92 3.02 -9.49
N PRO A 334 35.95 1.71 -9.86
CA PRO A 334 37.13 1.11 -10.47
C PRO A 334 37.41 1.69 -11.85
N LYS A 335 38.69 1.85 -12.20
CA LYS A 335 39.14 2.54 -13.42
C LYS A 335 38.47 2.03 -14.71
N GLN A 336 38.27 0.72 -14.83
CA GLN A 336 37.69 0.09 -16.01
C GLN A 336 36.22 0.48 -16.28
N TYR A 337 35.50 0.99 -15.28
CA TYR A 337 34.10 1.43 -15.43
C TYR A 337 33.97 2.94 -15.64
N ARG A 338 35.06 3.70 -15.47
CA ARG A 338 35.01 5.16 -15.42
C ARG A 338 34.51 5.76 -16.73
N ASP A 339 34.99 5.26 -17.86
CA ASP A 339 34.62 5.79 -19.19
C ASP A 339 33.14 5.48 -19.51
N ILE A 340 32.69 4.26 -19.18
CA ILE A 340 31.28 3.86 -19.32
C ILE A 340 30.39 4.74 -18.43
N CYS A 341 30.74 4.93 -17.16
CA CYS A 341 30.03 5.82 -16.24
C CYS A 341 29.92 7.24 -16.79
N GLU A 342 31.03 7.81 -17.26
CA GLU A 342 31.08 9.17 -17.81
C GLU A 342 30.14 9.33 -19.01
N ASP A 343 30.14 8.37 -19.92
CA ASP A 343 29.27 8.42 -21.09
C ASP A 343 27.80 8.23 -20.72
N MET A 344 27.50 7.39 -19.73
CA MET A 344 26.14 7.23 -19.21
C MET A 344 25.65 8.51 -18.51
N ILE A 345 26.49 9.15 -17.70
CA ILE A 345 26.18 10.46 -17.07
C ILE A 345 25.85 11.51 -18.13
N LYS A 346 26.63 11.59 -19.21
CA LYS A 346 26.34 12.49 -20.33
C LYS A 346 24.99 12.16 -20.98
N LYS A 347 24.69 10.88 -21.21
CA LYS A 347 23.40 10.42 -21.75
C LYS A 347 22.22 10.79 -20.85
N CYS A 348 22.41 10.90 -19.54
CA CYS A 348 21.38 11.34 -18.59
C CYS A 348 20.96 12.82 -18.72
N ARG A 349 21.72 13.65 -19.45
CA ARG A 349 21.42 15.08 -19.72
C ARG A 349 21.11 15.91 -18.46
N GLY A 350 21.74 15.57 -17.33
CA GLY A 350 21.58 16.28 -16.06
C GLY A 350 20.22 16.09 -15.37
N VAL A 351 19.42 15.09 -15.77
CA VAL A 351 18.11 14.82 -15.15
C VAL A 351 18.28 13.94 -13.91
N PRO A 352 18.01 14.43 -12.69
CA PRO A 352 18.22 13.67 -11.45
C PRO A 352 17.58 12.29 -11.45
N LEU A 353 16.31 12.17 -11.87
CA LEU A 353 15.62 10.89 -11.91
C LEU A 353 16.25 9.90 -12.90
N ALA A 354 16.74 10.36 -14.04
CA ALA A 354 17.43 9.50 -15.00
C ALA A 354 18.78 9.03 -14.47
N ILE A 355 19.53 9.95 -13.84
CA ILE A 355 20.81 9.67 -13.20
C ILE A 355 20.65 8.58 -12.14
N THR A 356 19.70 8.74 -11.22
CA THR A 356 19.48 7.76 -10.15
C THR A 356 18.93 6.44 -10.67
N SER A 357 18.06 6.46 -11.69
CA SER A 357 17.52 5.23 -12.30
C SER A 357 18.59 4.40 -13.00
N ILE A 358 19.47 5.06 -13.77
CA ILE A 358 20.58 4.38 -14.46
C ILE A 358 21.61 3.89 -13.46
N ALA A 359 22.02 4.71 -12.49
CA ALA A 359 22.94 4.27 -11.44
C ALA A 359 22.39 3.04 -10.69
N SER A 360 21.11 3.05 -10.32
CA SER A 360 20.48 1.91 -9.62
C SER A 360 20.38 0.66 -10.50
N LEU A 361 20.17 0.83 -11.81
CA LEU A 361 20.17 -0.28 -12.77
C LEU A 361 21.58 -0.89 -12.94
N LEU A 362 22.63 -0.08 -12.95
CA LEU A 362 24.00 -0.58 -13.01
C LEU A 362 24.40 -1.31 -11.73
N GLU A 363 23.99 -0.77 -10.58
CA GLU A 363 24.17 -1.41 -9.27
C GLU A 363 23.56 -2.83 -9.26
N SER A 364 22.36 -3.02 -9.84
CA SER A 364 21.71 -4.33 -9.92
C SER A 364 22.38 -5.32 -10.87
N GLN A 365 23.21 -4.86 -11.82
CA GLN A 365 23.94 -5.75 -12.74
C GLN A 365 25.16 -6.41 -12.11
N GLY A 366 25.61 -5.93 -10.96
CA GLY A 366 26.92 -6.24 -10.41
C GLY A 366 28.05 -5.68 -11.26
N MET A 367 29.29 -5.99 -10.88
CA MET A 367 30.50 -5.48 -11.52
C MET A 367 30.90 -6.32 -12.75
N HIS A 368 30.10 -6.23 -13.81
CA HIS A 368 30.33 -6.91 -15.10
C HIS A 368 30.32 -5.90 -16.25
N VAL A 369 31.48 -5.66 -16.88
CA VAL A 369 31.68 -4.64 -17.92
C VAL A 369 30.74 -4.88 -19.12
N GLU A 370 30.62 -6.12 -19.58
CA GLU A 370 29.83 -6.44 -20.79
C GLU A 370 28.35 -6.10 -20.61
N LYS A 371 27.82 -6.25 -19.38
CA LYS A 371 26.43 -5.90 -19.07
C LYS A 371 26.23 -4.38 -19.10
N TRP A 372 27.21 -3.62 -18.63
CA TRP A 372 27.13 -2.16 -18.57
C TRP A 372 27.23 -1.55 -19.97
N GLU A 373 28.12 -2.08 -20.81
CA GLU A 373 28.24 -1.70 -22.22
C GLU A 373 26.94 -1.96 -22.99
N LYS A 374 26.30 -3.12 -22.76
CA LYS A 374 25.00 -3.43 -23.37
C LYS A 374 23.91 -2.41 -23.00
N ILE A 375 23.86 -1.98 -21.74
CA ILE A 375 22.91 -0.94 -21.30
C ILE A 375 23.29 0.40 -21.96
N GLN A 376 24.57 0.75 -21.99
CA GLN A 376 25.07 1.96 -22.64
C GLN A 376 24.65 2.01 -24.12
N ASP A 377 24.78 0.91 -24.86
CA ASP A 377 24.39 0.82 -26.27
C ASP A 377 22.87 0.98 -26.45
N SER A 378 22.07 0.35 -25.58
CA SER A 378 20.61 0.46 -25.61
C SER A 378 20.09 1.88 -25.38
N LEU A 379 20.85 2.70 -24.63
CA LEU A 379 20.56 4.11 -24.41
C LEU A 379 20.96 4.99 -25.60
N GLY A 380 22.00 4.60 -26.37
CA GLY A 380 22.51 5.40 -27.49
C GLY A 380 21.52 5.50 -28.66
N TYR A 381 20.86 4.39 -29.00
CA TYR A 381 20.00 4.29 -30.18
C TYR A 381 18.74 5.19 -30.13
N GLU A 382 18.13 5.37 -28.96
CA GLU A 382 16.89 6.16 -28.84
C GLU A 382 17.11 7.66 -28.58
N LEU A 383 18.34 8.05 -28.23
CA LEU A 383 18.70 9.43 -27.89
C LEU A 383 18.66 10.39 -29.10
N GLU A 384 18.78 9.84 -30.31
CA GLU A 384 18.87 10.57 -31.58
C GLU A 384 17.49 10.84 -32.23
N THR A 385 16.45 10.09 -31.86
CA THR A 385 15.16 10.10 -32.58
C THR A 385 13.95 10.47 -31.74
N SER A 386 14.07 10.59 -30.41
CA SER A 386 12.93 10.68 -29.48
C SER A 386 12.83 12.01 -28.73
N SER A 387 11.62 12.37 -28.32
CA SER A 387 11.37 13.51 -27.42
C SER A 387 11.96 13.26 -26.02
N LYS A 388 12.21 14.32 -25.23
CA LYS A 388 12.73 14.19 -23.85
C LYS A 388 11.89 13.24 -22.97
N MET A 389 10.58 13.21 -23.21
CA MET A 389 9.62 12.36 -22.48
C MET A 389 9.70 10.90 -22.90
N GLU A 390 9.81 10.61 -24.19
CA GLU A 390 9.96 9.23 -24.70
C GLU A 390 11.29 8.63 -24.25
N TRP A 391 12.36 9.42 -24.33
CA TRP A 391 13.66 9.02 -23.79
C TRP A 391 13.59 8.68 -22.30
N MET A 392 12.91 9.49 -21.49
CA MET A 392 12.75 9.20 -20.06
C MET A 392 11.93 7.92 -19.83
N ARG A 393 10.87 7.70 -20.61
CA ARG A 393 10.10 6.44 -20.55
C ARG A 393 10.98 5.24 -20.88
N HIS A 394 11.87 5.36 -21.87
CA HIS A 394 12.83 4.32 -22.21
C HIS A 394 13.79 4.01 -21.06
N VAL A 395 14.39 5.05 -20.45
CA VAL A 395 15.27 4.89 -19.28
C VAL A 395 14.58 4.11 -18.16
N LEU A 396 13.35 4.49 -17.80
CA LEU A 396 12.58 3.77 -16.76
C LEU A 396 12.22 2.34 -17.22
N SER A 397 11.98 2.14 -18.50
CA SER A 397 11.66 0.81 -19.05
C SER A 397 12.83 -0.16 -18.98
N LEU A 398 14.08 0.30 -19.13
CA LEU A 398 15.27 -0.52 -18.93
C LEU A 398 15.33 -1.05 -17.50
N SER A 399 15.12 -0.16 -16.52
CA SER A 399 15.08 -0.54 -15.11
C SER A 399 13.91 -1.51 -14.82
N TYR A 400 12.75 -1.33 -15.45
CA TYR A 400 11.62 -2.27 -15.32
C TYR A 400 11.95 -3.64 -15.92
N ASN A 401 12.58 -3.67 -17.11
CA ASN A 401 12.90 -4.92 -17.81
C ASN A 401 13.91 -5.76 -17.05
N ASP A 402 14.83 -5.14 -16.30
CA ASP A 402 15.80 -5.81 -15.43
C ASP A 402 15.18 -6.48 -14.18
N LEU A 403 13.97 -6.08 -13.78
CA LEU A 403 13.37 -6.62 -12.57
C LEU A 403 13.08 -8.14 -12.69
N PRO A 404 13.39 -8.92 -11.64
CA PRO A 404 12.84 -10.26 -11.48
C PRO A 404 11.31 -10.27 -11.57
N HIS A 405 10.74 -11.37 -12.08
CA HIS A 405 9.30 -11.49 -12.31
C HIS A 405 8.43 -11.16 -11.09
N HIS A 406 8.84 -11.60 -9.89
CA HIS A 406 8.08 -11.34 -8.67
C HIS A 406 8.04 -9.84 -8.32
N LEU A 407 9.13 -9.10 -8.54
CA LEU A 407 9.16 -7.66 -8.35
C LEU A 407 8.40 -6.90 -9.43
N LYS A 408 8.46 -7.35 -10.70
CA LYS A 408 7.59 -6.80 -11.77
C LYS A 408 6.13 -6.89 -11.34
N THR A 409 5.70 -8.06 -10.86
CA THR A 409 4.33 -8.29 -10.40
C THR A 409 3.96 -7.36 -9.22
N CYS A 410 4.84 -7.23 -8.23
CA CYS A 410 4.65 -6.33 -7.08
C CYS A 410 4.61 -4.84 -7.49
N LEU A 411 5.48 -4.42 -8.41
CA LEU A 411 5.54 -3.06 -8.94
C LEU A 411 4.29 -2.72 -9.75
N LEU A 412 3.85 -3.61 -10.65
CA LEU A 412 2.63 -3.42 -11.42
C LEU A 412 1.40 -3.24 -10.52
N TYR A 413 1.38 -3.91 -9.37
CA TYR A 413 0.29 -3.81 -8.41
C TYR A 413 0.08 -2.41 -7.86
N LEU A 414 1.13 -1.59 -7.83
CA LEU A 414 1.04 -0.20 -7.39
C LEU A 414 0.19 0.67 -8.33
N GLY A 415 -0.02 0.24 -9.59
CA GLY A 415 -0.96 0.87 -10.50
C GLY A 415 -2.43 0.78 -10.06
N ALA A 416 -2.74 0.04 -9.00
CA ALA A 416 -4.05 0.06 -8.38
C ALA A 416 -4.31 1.34 -7.56
N TYR A 417 -3.27 2.01 -7.06
CA TYR A 417 -3.43 3.19 -6.23
C TYR A 417 -3.68 4.45 -7.08
N PRO A 418 -4.43 5.45 -6.57
CA PRO A 418 -4.52 6.77 -7.19
C PRO A 418 -3.14 7.45 -7.32
N GLU A 419 -3.06 8.44 -8.20
CA GLU A 419 -1.88 9.34 -8.27
C GLU A 419 -1.66 10.05 -6.91
N ASP A 420 -0.40 10.28 -6.56
CA ASP A 420 0.09 10.88 -5.29
C ASP A 420 -0.29 10.13 -4.00
N TYR A 421 -0.96 8.99 -4.10
CA TYR A 421 -1.44 8.25 -2.94
C TYR A 421 -0.27 7.74 -2.08
N GLN A 422 -0.31 8.04 -0.78
CA GLN A 422 0.66 7.51 0.19
C GLN A 422 0.31 6.06 0.53
N ILE A 423 1.18 5.14 0.14
CA ILE A 423 0.96 3.69 0.27
C ILE A 423 1.66 3.17 1.51
N TRP A 424 0.88 2.72 2.50
CA TRP A 424 1.39 2.11 3.71
C TRP A 424 2.12 0.79 3.43
N LYS A 425 3.37 0.69 3.90
CA LYS A 425 4.23 -0.49 3.67
C LYS A 425 3.57 -1.78 4.16
N HIS A 426 3.00 -1.76 5.37
CA HIS A 426 2.39 -2.95 5.96
C HIS A 426 1.17 -3.43 5.17
N ASP A 427 0.34 -2.53 4.67
CA ASP A 427 -0.86 -2.90 3.92
C ASP A 427 -0.50 -3.40 2.51
N LEU A 428 0.45 -2.76 1.85
CA LEU A 428 0.96 -3.21 0.55
C LEU A 428 1.56 -4.62 0.63
N VAL A 429 2.37 -4.89 1.66
CA VAL A 429 2.93 -6.23 1.93
C VAL A 429 1.81 -7.26 2.12
N ARG A 430 0.81 -6.95 2.94
CA ARG A 430 -0.34 -7.84 3.18
C ARG A 430 -1.13 -8.09 1.89
N LEU A 431 -1.29 -7.09 1.03
CA LEU A 431 -1.96 -7.22 -0.25
C LEU A 431 -1.17 -8.12 -1.22
N TRP A 432 0.15 -7.96 -1.33
CA TRP A 432 0.99 -8.85 -2.14
C TRP A 432 0.93 -10.31 -1.67
N ILE A 433 0.87 -10.54 -0.36
CA ILE A 433 0.69 -11.87 0.23
C ILE A 433 -0.71 -12.41 -0.10
N ALA A 434 -1.76 -11.60 0.07
CA ALA A 434 -3.14 -12.00 -0.21
C ALA A 434 -3.38 -12.34 -1.69
N GLU A 435 -2.75 -11.60 -2.60
CA GLU A 435 -2.74 -11.91 -4.03
C GLU A 435 -2.02 -13.23 -4.36
N GLY A 436 -1.06 -13.63 -3.52
CA GLY A 436 -0.21 -14.79 -3.73
C GLY A 436 1.03 -14.49 -4.59
N PHE A 437 1.50 -13.25 -4.60
CA PHE A 437 2.75 -12.86 -5.28
C PHE A 437 3.99 -13.36 -4.54
N VAL A 438 3.86 -13.57 -3.23
CA VAL A 438 4.93 -14.05 -2.36
C VAL A 438 4.81 -15.58 -2.23
N PRO A 439 5.83 -16.35 -2.64
CA PRO A 439 5.77 -17.80 -2.56
C PRO A 439 5.91 -18.30 -1.11
N GLU A 440 4.99 -19.16 -0.68
CA GLU A 440 5.13 -19.91 0.58
C GLU A 440 6.29 -20.90 0.47
N LYS A 441 7.39 -20.62 1.16
CA LYS A 441 8.54 -21.53 1.32
C LYS A 441 8.62 -21.98 2.77
N HIS A 442 8.87 -23.26 2.99
CA HIS A 442 8.95 -23.83 4.35
C HIS A 442 9.99 -23.09 5.21
N GLY A 443 9.55 -22.58 6.36
CA GLY A 443 10.42 -21.92 7.35
C GLY A 443 10.67 -20.43 7.13
N LEU A 444 10.16 -19.80 6.06
CA LEU A 444 10.28 -18.36 5.83
C LEU A 444 9.00 -17.61 6.17
N ASP A 445 9.14 -16.46 6.83
CA ASP A 445 8.03 -15.56 7.14
C ASP A 445 7.63 -14.77 5.89
N LEU A 446 6.34 -14.80 5.53
CA LEU A 446 5.86 -14.18 4.28
C LEU A 446 6.01 -12.67 4.31
N GLU A 447 5.78 -12.07 5.47
CA GLU A 447 5.84 -10.64 5.74
C GLU A 447 7.28 -10.13 5.64
N GLU A 448 8.27 -10.89 6.10
CA GLU A 448 9.69 -10.58 5.94
C GLU A 448 10.14 -10.68 4.47
N VAL A 449 9.73 -11.74 3.75
CA VAL A 449 10.05 -11.88 2.30
C VAL A 449 9.43 -10.75 1.48
N ALA A 450 8.16 -10.44 1.72
CA ALA A 450 7.46 -9.33 1.06
C ALA A 450 8.05 -7.96 1.41
N GLY A 451 8.47 -7.77 2.67
CA GLY A 451 9.20 -6.59 3.11
C GLY A 451 10.55 -6.45 2.39
N GLY A 452 11.22 -7.56 2.10
CA GLY A 452 12.41 -7.60 1.23
C GLY A 452 12.12 -7.10 -0.18
N TYR A 453 11.01 -7.52 -0.79
CA TYR A 453 10.59 -7.04 -2.12
C TYR A 453 10.34 -5.53 -2.12
N PHE A 454 9.67 -5.02 -1.09
CA PHE A 454 9.43 -3.58 -0.92
C PHE A 454 10.75 -2.79 -0.85
N ASN A 455 11.68 -3.26 -0.01
CA ASN A 455 12.99 -2.62 0.13
C ASN A 455 13.80 -2.70 -1.18
N GLU A 456 13.72 -3.80 -1.93
CA GLU A 456 14.41 -3.91 -3.22
C GLU A 456 13.85 -2.92 -4.26
N LEU A 457 12.53 -2.67 -4.29
CA LEU A 457 11.94 -1.65 -5.16
C LEU A 457 12.42 -0.23 -4.78
N ILE A 458 12.59 0.07 -3.49
CA ILE A 458 13.22 1.32 -3.02
C ILE A 458 14.68 1.38 -3.50
N ASN A 459 15.44 0.31 -3.29
CA ASN A 459 16.85 0.22 -3.68
C ASN A 459 17.05 0.28 -5.19
N ARG A 460 16.01 0.08 -6.00
CA ARG A 460 16.05 0.26 -7.45
C ARG A 460 15.48 1.61 -7.90
N CYS A 461 15.18 2.51 -6.95
CA CYS A 461 14.55 3.82 -7.16
C CYS A 461 13.22 3.76 -7.93
N MET A 462 12.49 2.66 -7.82
CA MET A 462 11.19 2.46 -8.47
C MET A 462 10.05 3.03 -7.65
N ILE A 463 10.21 3.08 -6.33
CA ILE A 463 9.27 3.67 -5.38
C ILE A 463 10.03 4.59 -4.42
N GLN A 464 9.39 5.67 -4.01
CA GLN A 464 9.97 6.68 -3.13
C GLN A 464 9.57 6.37 -1.69
N PRO A 465 10.52 6.16 -0.77
CA PRO A 465 10.20 5.96 0.63
C PRO A 465 9.71 7.26 1.25
N VAL A 466 8.69 7.16 2.11
CA VAL A 466 8.35 8.20 3.06
C VAL A 466 8.81 7.68 4.43
N THR A 467 9.57 8.50 5.16
CA THR A 467 10.16 8.12 6.45
C THR A 467 9.49 8.84 7.61
N SER A 468 9.44 8.21 8.77
CA SER A 468 9.11 8.87 10.02
C SER A 468 10.23 9.80 10.48
N GLU A 469 9.97 10.62 11.51
CA GLU A 469 10.96 11.52 12.13
C GLU A 469 12.20 10.77 12.67
N ILE A 470 12.04 9.49 13.01
CA ILE A 470 13.11 8.61 13.50
C ILE A 470 13.82 7.83 12.38
N GLY A 471 13.51 8.12 11.12
CA GLY A 471 14.17 7.55 9.93
C GLY A 471 13.65 6.18 9.47
N GLU A 472 12.52 5.70 10.00
CA GLU A 472 11.93 4.42 9.61
C GLU A 472 10.98 4.57 8.41
N VAL A 473 11.07 3.66 7.44
CA VAL A 473 10.19 3.66 6.26
C VAL A 473 8.87 2.96 6.56
N TRP A 474 7.85 3.76 6.85
CA TRP A 474 6.46 3.37 7.12
C TRP A 474 5.56 3.34 5.88
N SER A 475 5.86 4.14 4.85
CA SER A 475 5.07 4.22 3.61
C SER A 475 5.95 4.52 2.39
N CYS A 476 5.36 4.47 1.20
CA CYS A 476 5.99 4.91 -0.05
C CYS A 476 5.01 5.69 -0.94
N GLN A 477 5.56 6.37 -1.93
CA GLN A 477 4.83 6.95 -3.06
C GLN A 477 5.47 6.49 -4.37
N VAL A 478 4.70 6.53 -5.46
CA VAL A 478 5.20 6.23 -6.80
C VAL A 478 5.32 7.52 -7.58
N HIS A 479 6.54 7.85 -8.03
CA HIS A 479 6.77 9.02 -8.87
C HIS A 479 5.96 8.93 -10.18
N ASP A 480 5.34 10.01 -10.65
CA ASP A 480 4.33 9.94 -11.72
C ASP A 480 4.83 9.38 -13.05
N LEU A 481 6.09 9.66 -13.42
CA LEU A 481 6.70 9.05 -14.61
C LEU A 481 6.84 7.52 -14.49
N MET A 482 7.07 7.01 -13.27
CA MET A 482 7.07 5.57 -13.00
C MET A 482 5.65 5.04 -12.98
N LEU A 483 4.70 5.76 -12.38
CA LEU A 483 3.28 5.39 -12.41
C LEU A 483 2.75 5.30 -13.85
N ASP A 484 3.12 6.24 -14.72
CA ASP A 484 2.81 6.21 -16.14
C ASP A 484 3.34 4.94 -16.84
N LEU A 485 4.58 4.53 -16.52
CA LEU A 485 5.15 3.29 -17.04
C LEU A 485 4.42 2.06 -16.51
N ILE A 486 4.10 2.04 -15.21
CA ILE A 486 3.34 0.97 -14.56
C ILE A 486 1.97 0.83 -15.21
N LEU A 487 1.23 1.92 -15.39
CA LEU A 487 -0.11 1.90 -16.01
C LEU A 487 -0.06 1.44 -17.47
N LEU A 488 0.96 1.88 -18.23
CA LEU A 488 1.22 1.38 -19.57
C LEU A 488 1.42 -0.13 -19.56
N LYS A 489 2.31 -0.64 -18.70
CA LYS A 489 2.58 -2.08 -18.58
C LYS A 489 1.36 -2.86 -18.10
N CYS A 490 0.58 -2.31 -17.17
CA CYS A 490 -0.69 -2.90 -16.72
C CYS A 490 -1.69 -3.07 -17.87
N THR A 491 -1.79 -2.08 -18.76
CA THR A 491 -2.65 -2.15 -19.95
C THR A 491 -2.11 -3.17 -20.95
N GLU A 492 -0.81 -3.13 -21.23
CA GLU A 492 -0.14 -4.06 -22.14
C GLU A 492 -0.26 -5.53 -21.69
N GLU A 493 -0.33 -5.76 -20.38
CA GLU A 493 -0.32 -7.08 -19.76
C GLU A 493 -1.68 -7.54 -19.22
N ASN A 494 -2.73 -6.72 -19.40
CA ASN A 494 -4.06 -6.92 -18.81
C ASN A 494 -4.00 -7.23 -17.29
N PHE A 495 -3.09 -6.56 -16.57
CA PHE A 495 -2.76 -6.90 -15.19
C PHE A 495 -3.74 -6.29 -14.19
N ILE A 496 -3.97 -4.98 -14.29
CA ILE A 496 -4.94 -4.19 -13.53
C ILE A 496 -5.71 -3.29 -14.48
N THR A 497 -7.02 -3.26 -14.32
CA THR A 497 -7.91 -2.37 -15.06
C THR A 497 -8.28 -1.17 -14.18
N THR A 498 -7.88 0.04 -14.61
CA THR A 498 -8.19 1.32 -13.96
C THR A 498 -9.15 2.18 -14.79
N ASN A 499 -9.52 3.34 -14.25
CA ASN A 499 -10.58 4.18 -14.81
C ASN A 499 -10.40 4.62 -16.28
N GLY A 500 -9.16 4.87 -16.72
CA GLY A 500 -8.87 5.28 -18.09
C GLY A 500 -9.00 4.15 -19.13
N CYS A 501 -8.88 2.89 -18.71
CA CYS A 501 -8.71 1.74 -19.62
C CYS A 501 -10.04 1.13 -20.11
N LEU A 502 -11.14 1.31 -19.37
CA LEU A 502 -12.43 0.66 -19.69
C LEU A 502 -13.08 1.14 -20.98
N HIS A 503 -12.89 2.39 -21.39
CA HIS A 503 -13.53 2.93 -22.62
C HIS A 503 -12.95 2.31 -23.89
N ASN A 504 -11.71 1.80 -23.82
CA ASN A 504 -11.06 1.11 -24.92
C ASN A 504 -11.33 -0.40 -24.91
N MET A 505 -11.95 -0.95 -23.85
CA MET A 505 -12.31 -2.35 -23.77
C MET A 505 -13.55 -2.65 -24.63
N LYS A 506 -13.32 -3.09 -25.87
CA LYS A 506 -14.35 -3.66 -26.74
C LYS A 506 -14.60 -5.12 -26.33
N GLY A 507 -15.70 -5.39 -25.62
CA GLY A 507 -16.17 -6.76 -25.38
C GLY A 507 -15.39 -7.59 -24.33
N THR A 508 -15.63 -8.91 -24.36
CA THR A 508 -15.41 -10.02 -23.38
C THR A 508 -14.02 -10.20 -22.74
N SER A 509 -13.28 -9.13 -22.51
CA SER A 509 -11.95 -9.18 -21.90
C SER A 509 -12.06 -9.70 -20.46
N GLN A 510 -11.39 -10.81 -20.14
CA GLN A 510 -11.35 -11.35 -18.78
C GLN A 510 -10.58 -10.36 -17.90
N VAL A 511 -11.22 -9.84 -16.84
CA VAL A 511 -10.60 -8.90 -15.92
C VAL A 511 -10.31 -9.59 -14.60
N ARG A 512 -9.03 -9.62 -14.22
CA ARG A 512 -8.56 -10.26 -12.97
C ARG A 512 -8.52 -9.29 -11.80
N ARG A 513 -8.25 -8.00 -12.03
CA ARG A 513 -8.12 -6.97 -10.99
C ARG A 513 -8.71 -5.65 -11.47
N ILE A 514 -9.52 -5.04 -10.62
CA ILE A 514 -10.11 -3.72 -10.87
C ILE A 514 -9.72 -2.80 -9.71
N SER A 515 -9.21 -1.63 -10.06
CA SER A 515 -9.17 -0.50 -9.15
C SER A 515 -10.03 0.61 -9.71
N HIS A 516 -11.05 0.99 -8.95
CA HIS A 516 -11.98 2.05 -9.32
C HIS A 516 -11.67 3.28 -8.48
N GLN A 517 -11.24 4.33 -9.16
CA GLN A 517 -10.82 5.61 -8.59
C GLN A 517 -11.87 6.69 -8.93
N PHE A 518 -12.85 6.92 -8.05
CA PHE A 518 -14.04 7.75 -8.31
C PHE A 518 -13.76 9.20 -8.69
N HIS A 519 -12.65 9.77 -8.23
CA HIS A 519 -12.24 11.14 -8.56
C HIS A 519 -11.96 11.37 -10.05
N THR A 520 -11.87 10.31 -10.85
CA THR A 520 -11.67 10.40 -12.31
C THR A 520 -12.96 10.17 -13.09
N ARG A 521 -13.78 9.16 -12.73
CA ARG A 521 -15.04 8.82 -13.42
C ARG A 521 -15.89 7.84 -12.59
N ASN A 522 -17.21 7.97 -12.64
CA ASN A 522 -18.08 6.94 -12.08
C ASN A 522 -18.12 5.71 -13.01
N MET A 523 -17.58 4.58 -12.55
CA MET A 523 -17.53 3.32 -13.29
C MET A 523 -18.63 2.33 -12.93
N ALA A 524 -19.47 2.66 -11.94
CA ALA A 524 -20.54 1.79 -11.46
C ALA A 524 -21.37 1.15 -12.59
N PRO A 525 -21.86 1.91 -13.58
CA PRO A 525 -22.70 1.33 -14.63
C PRO A 525 -21.93 0.41 -15.59
N ALA A 526 -20.60 0.56 -15.70
CA ALA A 526 -19.77 -0.31 -16.53
C ALA A 526 -19.45 -1.62 -15.81
N VAL A 527 -19.07 -1.53 -14.53
CA VAL A 527 -18.81 -2.69 -13.64
C VAL A 527 -20.04 -3.58 -13.55
N GLU A 528 -21.25 -3.01 -13.50
CA GLU A 528 -22.49 -3.80 -13.43
C GLU A 528 -22.76 -4.67 -14.66
N ARG A 529 -22.34 -4.18 -15.83
CA ARG A 529 -22.54 -4.85 -17.13
C ARG A 529 -21.46 -5.90 -17.42
N MET A 530 -20.38 -5.91 -16.66
CA MET A 530 -19.27 -6.85 -16.83
C MET A 530 -19.54 -8.19 -16.13
N ASN A 531 -19.04 -9.28 -16.72
CA ASN A 531 -18.94 -10.56 -16.03
C ASN A 531 -17.66 -10.55 -15.17
N LEU A 532 -17.84 -10.49 -13.85
CA LEU A 532 -16.75 -10.37 -12.88
C LEU A 532 -16.55 -11.65 -12.04
N SER A 533 -17.01 -12.80 -12.56
CA SER A 533 -16.84 -14.09 -11.90
C SER A 533 -15.37 -14.49 -11.70
N GLN A 534 -14.49 -14.04 -12.61
CA GLN A 534 -13.04 -14.27 -12.58
C GLN A 534 -12.24 -13.18 -11.86
N LEU A 535 -12.91 -12.22 -11.24
CA LEU A 535 -12.26 -11.13 -10.54
C LEU A 535 -11.60 -11.65 -9.26
N ARG A 536 -10.30 -11.40 -9.12
CA ARG A 536 -9.49 -11.74 -7.95
C ARG A 536 -9.35 -10.57 -6.99
N SER A 537 -9.37 -9.34 -7.49
CA SER A 537 -9.22 -8.15 -6.64
C SER A 537 -10.12 -7.01 -7.07
N TYR A 538 -10.76 -6.40 -6.07
CA TYR A 538 -11.57 -5.21 -6.24
C TYR A 538 -11.15 -4.16 -5.21
N MET A 539 -10.69 -3.01 -5.69
CA MET A 539 -10.32 -1.86 -4.87
C MET A 539 -11.13 -0.64 -5.28
N LEU A 540 -11.55 0.14 -4.29
CA LEU A 540 -12.43 1.27 -4.49
C LEU A 540 -11.99 2.49 -3.67
N TYR A 541 -11.69 3.58 -4.38
CA TYR A 541 -11.16 4.82 -3.82
C TYR A 541 -11.87 6.06 -4.39
N PRO A 542 -12.54 6.90 -3.60
CA PRO A 542 -13.23 6.61 -2.36
C PRO A 542 -14.62 6.01 -2.64
N ALA A 543 -15.06 5.09 -1.79
CA ALA A 543 -16.19 4.19 -2.06
C ALA A 543 -17.60 4.80 -1.82
N ALA A 544 -17.70 6.09 -1.49
CA ALA A 544 -18.92 6.79 -1.05
C ALA A 544 -20.14 6.66 -1.97
N LYS A 545 -19.91 6.63 -3.29
CA LYS A 545 -20.97 6.87 -4.27
C LYS A 545 -21.61 5.59 -4.81
N TYR A 546 -20.94 4.44 -4.63
CA TYR A 546 -21.43 3.15 -5.12
C TYR A 546 -20.55 2.00 -4.63
N VAL A 547 -21.16 0.98 -4.04
CA VAL A 547 -20.52 -0.32 -3.78
C VAL A 547 -21.13 -1.33 -4.74
N PRO A 548 -20.34 -2.04 -5.58
CA PRO A 548 -20.89 -3.03 -6.48
C PRO A 548 -21.52 -4.18 -5.71
N VAL A 549 -22.39 -4.91 -6.40
CA VAL A 549 -22.99 -6.15 -5.87
C VAL A 549 -21.88 -7.20 -5.67
N ILE A 550 -21.36 -7.29 -4.44
CA ILE A 550 -20.26 -8.17 -4.02
C ILE A 550 -20.58 -9.65 -4.30
N SER A 551 -21.87 -10.01 -4.42
CA SER A 551 -22.31 -11.37 -4.81
C SER A 551 -21.94 -11.80 -6.22
N LYS A 552 -21.47 -10.88 -7.08
CA LYS A 552 -20.97 -11.20 -8.42
C LYS A 552 -19.56 -11.80 -8.43
N PHE A 553 -18.80 -11.68 -7.34
CA PHE A 553 -17.39 -12.08 -7.29
C PHE A 553 -17.26 -13.50 -6.72
N GLU A 554 -17.03 -14.50 -7.58
CA GLU A 554 -16.87 -15.90 -7.16
C GLU A 554 -15.43 -16.20 -6.70
N LEU A 555 -14.44 -15.56 -7.32
CA LEU A 555 -13.01 -15.90 -7.17
C LEU A 555 -12.19 -14.82 -6.45
N LEU A 556 -12.87 -13.93 -5.72
CA LEU A 556 -12.26 -12.77 -5.06
C LEU A 556 -11.30 -13.21 -3.94
N ARG A 557 -10.10 -12.64 -3.95
CA ARG A 557 -9.04 -12.77 -2.95
C ARG A 557 -8.85 -11.49 -2.15
N VAL A 558 -9.00 -10.34 -2.79
CA VAL A 558 -8.84 -9.01 -2.17
C VAL A 558 -10.10 -8.18 -2.38
N LEU A 559 -10.66 -7.67 -1.29
CA LEU A 559 -11.69 -6.64 -1.29
C LEU A 559 -11.21 -5.47 -0.42
N ARG A 560 -11.03 -4.30 -1.04
CA ARG A 560 -10.72 -3.05 -0.35
C ARG A 560 -11.75 -1.98 -0.71
N LEU A 561 -12.48 -1.52 0.30
CA LEU A 561 -13.48 -0.47 0.18
C LEU A 561 -13.10 0.65 1.15
N GLU A 562 -12.55 1.74 0.62
CA GLU A 562 -12.05 2.83 1.43
C GLU A 562 -12.89 4.08 1.18
N PHE A 563 -13.38 4.69 2.25
CA PHE A 563 -14.04 5.99 2.21
C PHE A 563 -13.26 6.98 3.08
N ASP A 564 -13.08 8.21 2.57
CA ASP A 564 -12.16 9.20 3.16
C ASP A 564 -12.64 9.70 4.53
N SER A 565 -13.94 9.60 4.85
CA SER A 565 -14.50 9.99 6.15
C SER A 565 -14.86 8.79 7.04
N TYR A 566 -14.93 8.99 8.35
CA TYR A 566 -15.42 7.97 9.28
C TYR A 566 -16.87 7.57 8.98
N GLY A 567 -17.19 6.31 9.22
CA GLY A 567 -18.57 5.85 9.18
C GLY A 567 -19.42 6.65 10.17
N ARG A 568 -20.57 7.18 9.71
CA ARG A 568 -21.53 7.88 10.56
C ARG A 568 -22.69 6.95 10.91
N LYS A 569 -23.26 7.12 12.11
CA LYS A 569 -24.42 6.37 12.59
C LYS A 569 -25.64 6.49 11.66
N ASP A 570 -25.83 7.67 11.07
CA ASP A 570 -27.01 8.01 10.27
C ASP A 570 -26.84 7.69 8.76
N SER A 571 -25.72 7.06 8.38
CA SER A 571 -25.48 6.62 7.00
C SER A 571 -26.09 5.26 6.71
N GLU A 572 -26.45 5.00 5.45
CA GLU A 572 -26.90 3.68 5.01
C GLU A 572 -25.81 2.64 5.29
N CYS A 573 -26.15 1.60 6.05
CA CYS A 573 -25.17 0.59 6.46
C CYS A 573 -24.90 -0.40 5.33
N LEU A 574 -23.63 -0.60 5.01
CA LEU A 574 -23.18 -1.63 4.09
C LEU A 574 -23.39 -3.01 4.73
N ASP A 575 -24.28 -3.80 4.13
CA ASP A 575 -24.64 -5.13 4.63
C ASP A 575 -23.69 -6.22 4.09
N LEU A 576 -22.78 -6.67 4.95
CA LEU A 576 -21.87 -7.79 4.70
C LEU A 576 -22.40 -9.13 5.23
N SER A 577 -23.56 -9.14 5.89
CA SER A 577 -24.11 -10.32 6.57
C SER A 577 -24.46 -11.45 5.60
N ASN A 578 -24.95 -11.12 4.40
CA ASN A 578 -25.30 -12.09 3.35
C ASN A 578 -24.20 -12.24 2.29
N SER A 579 -23.33 -11.22 2.15
CA SER A 579 -22.39 -11.06 1.03
C SER A 579 -21.03 -11.74 1.23
N THR A 580 -20.74 -12.28 2.41
CA THR A 580 -19.45 -12.95 2.68
C THR A 580 -19.50 -14.45 2.42
N SER A 581 -20.70 -15.03 2.31
CA SER A 581 -20.88 -16.47 2.34
C SER A 581 -20.43 -17.21 1.05
N HIS A 582 -20.26 -16.48 -0.05
CA HIS A 582 -19.76 -16.97 -1.34
C HIS A 582 -18.31 -16.58 -1.64
N LEU A 583 -17.67 -15.73 -0.81
CA LEU A 583 -16.29 -15.26 -1.01
C LEU A 583 -15.26 -16.24 -0.44
N PHE A 584 -15.33 -17.51 -0.83
CA PHE A 584 -14.55 -18.56 -0.18
C PHE A 584 -13.03 -18.47 -0.39
N LEU A 585 -12.57 -17.73 -1.40
CA LEU A 585 -11.14 -17.48 -1.67
C LEU A 585 -10.61 -16.19 -1.05
N LEU A 586 -11.46 -15.44 -0.32
CA LEU A 586 -11.07 -14.14 0.22
C LEU A 586 -9.93 -14.31 1.24
N ARG A 587 -8.88 -13.51 1.05
CA ARG A 587 -7.66 -13.47 1.86
C ARG A 587 -7.48 -12.12 2.52
N TYR A 588 -7.97 -11.05 1.90
CA TYR A 588 -7.87 -9.69 2.42
C TYR A 588 -9.23 -9.01 2.33
N LEU A 589 -9.74 -8.56 3.48
CA LEU A 589 -10.94 -7.73 3.57
C LEU A 589 -10.60 -6.46 4.33
N GLU A 590 -10.68 -5.33 3.64
CA GLU A 590 -10.58 -4.01 4.22
C GLU A 590 -11.82 -3.22 3.85
N VAL A 591 -12.50 -2.73 4.88
CA VAL A 591 -13.60 -1.78 4.73
C VAL A 591 -13.33 -0.67 5.71
N SER A 592 -13.44 0.57 5.27
CA SER A 592 -13.14 1.76 6.08
C SER A 592 -14.09 2.89 5.72
N GLY A 593 -14.58 3.60 6.73
CA GLY A 593 -15.44 4.77 6.56
C GLY A 593 -16.93 4.50 6.39
N PHE A 594 -17.42 3.30 6.72
CA PHE A 594 -18.83 2.91 6.52
C PHE A 594 -19.59 2.69 7.83
N CYS A 595 -20.91 2.83 7.81
CA CYS A 595 -21.73 2.03 8.73
C CYS A 595 -21.75 0.58 8.24
N LEU A 596 -21.45 -0.40 9.09
CA LEU A 596 -21.32 -1.81 8.73
C LEU A 596 -22.29 -2.70 9.49
N LYS A 597 -22.90 -3.63 8.75
CA LYS A 597 -23.58 -4.78 9.32
C LYS A 597 -22.79 -6.04 9.01
N LEU A 598 -22.20 -6.64 10.05
CA LEU A 598 -21.32 -7.80 9.93
C LEU A 598 -22.11 -9.11 9.97
N PRO A 599 -21.59 -10.20 9.37
CA PRO A 599 -22.14 -11.52 9.57
C PRO A 599 -21.91 -11.99 11.01
N LYS A 600 -22.87 -12.72 11.59
CA LYS A 600 -22.73 -13.34 12.92
C LYS A 600 -21.55 -14.32 13.03
N LYS A 601 -21.11 -14.89 11.90
CA LYS A 601 -19.95 -15.79 11.79
C LYS A 601 -19.26 -15.62 10.45
N PHE A 602 -17.93 -15.54 10.47
CA PHE A 602 -17.11 -15.50 9.25
C PHE A 602 -16.68 -16.89 8.75
N GLY A 603 -17.17 -17.99 9.35
CA GLY A 603 -16.59 -19.34 9.20
C GLY A 603 -16.56 -19.99 7.81
N LYS A 604 -17.07 -19.32 6.77
CA LYS A 604 -16.87 -19.73 5.37
C LYS A 604 -15.60 -19.14 4.74
N LEU A 605 -15.03 -18.09 5.34
CA LEU A 605 -13.82 -17.39 4.86
C LEU A 605 -12.55 -18.05 5.40
N GLN A 606 -12.36 -19.35 5.14
CA GLN A 606 -11.26 -20.13 5.73
C GLN A 606 -9.86 -19.65 5.28
N HIS A 607 -9.78 -18.92 4.16
CA HIS A 607 -8.53 -18.37 3.64
C HIS A 607 -8.25 -16.92 4.07
N LEU A 608 -9.13 -16.31 4.88
CA LEU A 608 -8.97 -14.91 5.28
C LEU A 608 -7.72 -14.75 6.16
N MET A 609 -6.78 -13.91 5.72
CA MET A 609 -5.52 -13.59 6.38
C MET A 609 -5.57 -12.21 7.04
N THR A 610 -6.25 -11.25 6.42
CA THR A 610 -6.41 -9.89 6.94
C THR A 610 -7.88 -9.50 7.00
N LEU A 611 -8.33 -9.08 8.19
CA LEU A 611 -9.61 -8.44 8.41
C LEU A 611 -9.37 -7.05 9.02
N HIS A 612 -9.58 -6.01 8.21
CA HIS A 612 -9.37 -4.62 8.60
C HIS A 612 -10.71 -3.87 8.61
N LEU A 613 -11.16 -3.48 9.80
CA LEU A 613 -12.45 -2.82 10.03
C LEU A 613 -12.31 -1.44 10.71
N ALA A 614 -11.12 -0.84 10.69
CA ALA A 614 -10.91 0.50 11.26
C ALA A 614 -11.84 1.55 10.65
N ARG A 615 -12.07 2.64 11.38
CA ARG A 615 -12.83 3.83 10.93
C ARG A 615 -14.29 3.56 10.50
N ASN A 616 -14.85 2.40 10.81
CA ASN A 616 -16.26 2.09 10.57
C ASN A 616 -17.13 2.36 11.81
N TRP A 617 -18.40 2.59 11.56
CA TRP A 617 -19.46 2.54 12.56
C TRP A 617 -20.13 1.16 12.51
N LEU A 618 -20.25 0.46 13.63
CA LEU A 618 -20.96 -0.82 13.64
C LEU A 618 -22.45 -0.61 13.91
N ASP A 619 -23.29 -1.29 13.14
CA ASP A 619 -24.71 -1.38 13.42
C ASP A 619 -24.93 -2.06 14.78
N SER A 620 -25.93 -1.59 15.55
CA SER A 620 -26.21 -2.07 16.92
C SER A 620 -26.60 -3.55 16.98
N SER A 621 -26.92 -4.19 15.85
CA SER A 621 -27.12 -5.64 15.78
C SER A 621 -25.83 -6.47 15.84
N ASN A 622 -24.64 -5.85 15.90
CA ASN A 622 -23.33 -6.51 16.00
C ASN A 622 -22.66 -6.37 17.39
N PRO A 623 -23.27 -6.83 18.49
CA PRO A 623 -22.65 -6.69 19.81
C PRO A 623 -21.38 -7.55 19.96
N THR A 624 -21.34 -8.70 19.27
CA THR A 624 -20.26 -9.69 19.39
C THR A 624 -19.78 -10.17 18.02
N LEU A 625 -18.46 -10.23 17.84
CA LEU A 625 -17.79 -10.69 16.63
C LEU A 625 -17.20 -12.10 16.83
N ASP A 626 -17.64 -13.07 16.00
CA ASP A 626 -17.10 -14.44 16.00
C ASP A 626 -16.09 -14.66 14.87
N VAL A 627 -14.81 -14.45 15.19
CA VAL A 627 -13.65 -14.74 14.32
C VAL A 627 -13.02 -16.10 14.60
N THR A 628 -13.50 -16.86 15.59
CA THR A 628 -12.83 -18.07 16.12
C THR A 628 -12.67 -19.22 15.11
N SER A 629 -13.36 -19.13 13.98
CA SER A 629 -13.30 -20.09 12.87
C SER A 629 -12.28 -19.72 11.79
N LEU A 630 -11.65 -18.54 11.88
CA LEU A 630 -10.70 -18.02 10.90
C LEU A 630 -9.27 -18.45 11.24
N SER A 631 -8.97 -19.74 11.06
CA SER A 631 -7.66 -20.31 11.42
C SER A 631 -6.49 -19.72 10.63
N SER A 632 -6.73 -19.14 9.44
CA SER A 632 -5.70 -18.52 8.60
C SER A 632 -5.46 -17.05 8.92
N LEU A 633 -6.22 -16.46 9.86
CA LEU A 633 -6.17 -15.03 10.16
C LEU A 633 -4.83 -14.68 10.82
N ARG A 634 -4.17 -13.67 10.25
CA ARG A 634 -2.89 -13.12 10.72
C ARG A 634 -3.01 -11.70 11.23
N HIS A 635 -3.92 -10.91 10.64
CA HIS A 635 -4.10 -9.51 11.01
C HIS A 635 -5.57 -9.20 11.24
N LEU A 636 -5.88 -8.70 12.43
CA LEU A 636 -7.21 -8.25 12.83
C LEU A 636 -7.14 -6.82 13.34
N THR A 637 -7.84 -5.91 12.66
CA THR A 637 -8.03 -4.52 13.10
C THR A 637 -9.51 -4.29 13.38
N LEU A 638 -9.82 -3.98 14.64
CA LEU A 638 -11.17 -3.69 15.11
C LEU A 638 -11.51 -2.19 14.96
N PRO A 639 -12.80 -1.81 14.88
CA PRO A 639 -13.21 -0.40 14.80
C PRO A 639 -12.86 0.40 16.06
N TYR A 640 -12.51 1.69 15.87
CA TYR A 640 -12.12 2.63 16.94
C TYR A 640 -13.27 3.55 17.43
N ASN A 641 -14.54 3.15 17.25
CA ASN A 641 -15.71 4.00 17.47
C ASN A 641 -16.47 3.63 18.77
N PRO A 642 -17.35 4.51 19.32
CA PRO A 642 -17.87 4.40 20.69
C PRO A 642 -18.80 3.20 20.93
N ILE A 643 -19.26 2.52 19.88
CA ILE A 643 -19.91 1.21 19.99
C ILE A 643 -18.82 0.15 19.92
N CYS A 644 -18.25 -0.16 21.07
CA CYS A 644 -17.14 -1.08 21.18
C CYS A 644 -17.58 -2.53 20.89
N LEU A 645 -16.71 -3.28 20.21
CA LEU A 645 -17.00 -4.65 19.73
C LEU A 645 -16.45 -5.70 20.70
N GLU A 646 -17.32 -6.57 21.20
CA GLU A 646 -16.90 -7.74 21.98
C GLU A 646 -16.41 -8.84 21.03
N LEU A 647 -15.25 -9.45 21.32
CA LEU A 647 -14.82 -10.68 20.67
C LEU A 647 -15.40 -11.89 21.39
N ARG A 648 -15.98 -12.81 20.64
CA ARG A 648 -16.46 -14.08 21.18
C ARG A 648 -15.29 -14.89 21.77
N ASN A 649 -15.52 -15.51 22.94
CA ASN A 649 -14.59 -16.48 23.55
C ASN A 649 -14.15 -17.57 22.54
N GLY A 650 -12.91 -18.02 22.69
CA GLY A 650 -12.19 -18.89 21.77
C GLY A 650 -11.15 -18.16 20.91
N VAL A 651 -10.69 -16.96 21.31
CA VAL A 651 -9.68 -16.20 20.56
C VAL A 651 -8.33 -16.91 20.52
N SER A 652 -8.02 -17.75 21.50
CA SER A 652 -6.81 -18.59 21.53
C SER A 652 -6.69 -19.57 20.35
N LYS A 653 -7.81 -19.85 19.64
CA LYS A 653 -7.80 -20.66 18.41
C LYS A 653 -7.13 -19.95 17.23
N LEU A 654 -6.97 -18.63 17.29
CA LEU A 654 -6.32 -17.81 16.26
C LEU A 654 -4.80 -17.92 16.34
N SER A 655 -4.28 -19.14 16.30
CA SER A 655 -2.86 -19.44 16.50
C SER A 655 -1.92 -18.76 15.50
N ASN A 656 -2.40 -18.34 14.32
CA ASN A 656 -1.62 -17.63 13.31
C ASN A 656 -1.67 -16.09 13.45
N LEU A 657 -2.40 -15.56 14.45
CA LEU A 657 -2.59 -14.12 14.60
C LEU A 657 -1.27 -13.45 15.01
N GLN A 658 -0.84 -12.48 14.20
CA GLN A 658 0.37 -11.68 14.38
C GLN A 658 0.06 -10.22 14.74
N THR A 659 -1.10 -9.70 14.35
CA THR A 659 -1.53 -8.33 14.65
C THR A 659 -2.95 -8.31 15.18
N LEU A 660 -3.14 -7.65 16.33
CA LEU A 660 -4.44 -7.35 16.89
C LEU A 660 -4.50 -5.87 17.29
N PHE A 661 -5.28 -5.09 16.56
CA PHE A 661 -5.47 -3.66 16.82
C PHE A 661 -6.91 -3.32 17.21
N GLY A 662 -7.06 -2.32 18.08
CA GLY A 662 -8.35 -1.88 18.60
C GLY A 662 -8.98 -2.84 19.62
N PHE A 663 -8.19 -3.61 20.38
CA PHE A 663 -8.73 -4.51 21.41
C PHE A 663 -9.10 -3.72 22.67
N ASP A 664 -10.39 -3.64 22.98
CA ASP A 664 -10.89 -2.92 24.15
C ASP A 664 -11.02 -3.85 25.37
N ILE A 665 -10.23 -3.57 26.41
CA ILE A 665 -10.23 -4.33 27.67
C ILE A 665 -11.57 -4.23 28.38
N SER A 666 -12.22 -3.06 28.33
CA SER A 666 -13.46 -2.79 29.06
C SER A 666 -14.63 -3.62 28.51
N MET A 667 -14.57 -3.99 27.24
CA MET A 667 -15.71 -4.55 26.50
C MET A 667 -15.60 -6.04 26.28
N ASN A 668 -14.44 -6.63 26.57
CA ASN A 668 -14.21 -8.05 26.44
C ASN A 668 -14.31 -8.76 27.78
N SER A 669 -14.75 -10.02 27.74
CA SER A 669 -14.85 -10.85 28.94
C SER A 669 -13.46 -11.15 29.52
N VAL A 670 -13.41 -11.42 30.84
CA VAL A 670 -12.18 -11.87 31.52
C VAL A 670 -11.60 -13.11 30.83
N GLU A 671 -12.46 -13.99 30.31
CA GLU A 671 -12.04 -15.18 29.59
C GLU A 671 -11.34 -14.84 28.27
N THR A 672 -11.92 -13.93 27.47
CA THR A 672 -11.31 -13.46 26.21
C THR A 672 -9.94 -12.81 26.47
N ILE A 673 -9.83 -12.00 27.53
CA ILE A 673 -8.57 -11.38 27.95
C ILE A 673 -7.53 -12.43 28.35
N ARG A 674 -7.95 -13.50 29.04
CA ARG A 674 -7.07 -14.60 29.43
C ARG A 674 -6.56 -15.39 28.22
N GLU A 675 -7.45 -15.70 27.28
CA GLU A 675 -7.14 -16.39 26.03
C GLU A 675 -6.19 -15.58 25.13
N LEU A 676 -6.26 -14.24 25.17
CA LEU A 676 -5.32 -13.37 24.44
C LEU A 676 -3.86 -13.67 24.82
N GLY A 677 -3.60 -14.01 26.09
CA GLY A 677 -2.28 -14.40 26.59
C GLY A 677 -1.74 -15.73 26.02
N GLU A 678 -2.55 -16.47 25.24
CA GLU A 678 -2.17 -17.73 24.60
C GLU A 678 -1.68 -17.55 23.16
N LEU A 679 -1.82 -16.34 22.59
CA LEU A 679 -1.43 -16.02 21.22
C LEU A 679 0.07 -15.77 21.08
N THR A 680 0.87 -16.83 21.17
CA THR A 680 2.34 -16.77 21.16
C THR A 680 2.96 -16.23 19.85
N ASN A 681 2.22 -16.24 18.74
CA ASN A 681 2.64 -15.67 17.46
C ASN A 681 2.32 -14.16 17.31
N LEU A 682 1.65 -13.55 18.30
CA LEU A 682 1.27 -12.15 18.27
C LEU A 682 2.52 -11.26 18.36
N ARG A 683 2.69 -10.38 17.37
CA ARG A 683 3.81 -9.46 17.25
C ARG A 683 3.43 -8.03 17.58
N ASN A 684 2.24 -7.60 17.16
CA ASN A 684 1.77 -6.21 17.31
C ASN A 684 0.41 -6.21 18.01
N LEU A 685 0.30 -5.50 19.13
CA LEU A 685 -0.91 -5.40 19.93
C LEU A 685 -1.22 -3.93 20.23
N GLN A 686 -2.45 -3.50 19.92
CA GLN A 686 -2.97 -2.21 20.37
C GLN A 686 -4.17 -2.43 21.29
N LEU A 687 -4.06 -1.88 22.49
CA LEU A 687 -5.05 -1.97 23.56
C LEU A 687 -5.73 -0.62 23.76
N MET A 688 -7.02 -0.69 24.05
CA MET A 688 -7.84 0.46 24.43
C MET A 688 -8.56 0.16 25.74
N ALA A 689 -8.89 1.21 26.49
CA ALA A 689 -9.91 1.14 27.52
C ALA A 689 -10.87 2.33 27.37
N SER A 690 -12.04 2.09 26.78
CA SER A 690 -13.04 3.14 26.56
C SER A 690 -13.74 3.62 27.84
N GLY A 691 -13.62 2.87 28.94
CA GLY A 691 -14.49 3.06 30.11
C GLY A 691 -15.89 2.58 29.77
N GLY A 692 -16.25 1.38 30.25
CA GLY A 692 -17.46 0.68 29.82
C GLY A 692 -18.74 1.54 29.86
N THR A 693 -19.67 1.26 28.97
CA THR A 693 -20.96 1.98 28.84
C THR A 693 -21.97 1.65 29.95
N GLY A 694 -21.53 1.11 31.10
CA GLY A 694 -22.41 0.63 32.17
C GLY A 694 -21.74 0.61 33.54
N GLU A 695 -22.57 0.40 34.57
CA GLU A 695 -22.22 0.21 35.98
C GLU A 695 -21.43 -1.11 36.20
N GLU A 696 -20.27 -1.28 35.55
CA GLU A 696 -19.35 -2.35 35.94
C GLU A 696 -18.80 -2.03 37.33
N ASP A 697 -18.95 -2.96 38.28
CA ASP A 697 -18.40 -2.80 39.60
C ASP A 697 -16.86 -2.71 39.56
N SER A 698 -16.30 -2.01 40.55
CA SER A 698 -14.86 -1.77 40.66
C SER A 698 -14.05 -3.07 40.69
N GLU A 699 -14.62 -4.15 41.25
CA GLU A 699 -13.97 -5.46 41.35
C GLU A 699 -13.79 -6.12 39.98
N THR A 700 -14.82 -6.14 39.14
CA THR A 700 -14.79 -6.71 37.79
C THR A 700 -13.81 -5.94 36.89
N LYS A 701 -13.82 -4.61 37.00
CA LYS A 701 -12.87 -3.75 36.29
C LYS A 701 -11.42 -4.09 36.70
N THR A 702 -11.16 -4.19 38.00
CA THR A 702 -9.84 -4.58 38.53
C THR A 702 -9.42 -5.96 38.04
N LEU A 703 -10.33 -6.95 38.09
CA LEU A 703 -10.08 -8.31 37.62
C LEU A 703 -9.71 -8.36 36.13
N LYS A 704 -10.37 -7.59 35.27
CA LYS A 704 -10.04 -7.51 33.84
C LYS A 704 -8.62 -6.95 33.64
N TYR A 705 -8.25 -5.89 34.34
CA TYR A 705 -6.91 -5.31 34.26
C TYR A 705 -5.82 -6.25 34.78
N ASP A 706 -6.04 -6.91 35.91
CA ASP A 706 -5.11 -7.90 36.44
C ASP A 706 -4.95 -9.11 35.50
N THR A 707 -6.04 -9.56 34.89
CA THR A 707 -6.01 -10.63 33.89
C THR A 707 -5.24 -10.18 32.64
N MET A 708 -5.46 -8.94 32.18
CA MET A 708 -4.72 -8.38 31.06
C MET A 708 -3.23 -8.27 31.37
N ALA A 709 -2.88 -7.85 32.58
CA ALA A 709 -1.49 -7.82 33.06
C ALA A 709 -0.83 -9.20 32.99
N ALA A 710 -1.52 -10.24 33.45
CA ALA A 710 -1.04 -11.61 33.35
C ALA A 710 -0.88 -12.07 31.88
N SER A 711 -1.83 -11.74 31.02
CA SER A 711 -1.75 -12.04 29.58
C SER A 711 -0.59 -11.33 28.90
N LEU A 712 -0.36 -10.04 29.20
CA LEU A 712 0.79 -9.29 28.68
C LEU A 712 2.13 -9.88 29.12
N ARG A 713 2.26 -10.35 30.36
CA ARG A 713 3.47 -11.04 30.83
C ARG A 713 3.75 -12.30 30.00
N ARG A 714 2.73 -13.08 29.64
CA ARG A 714 2.87 -14.27 28.79
C ARG A 714 3.28 -13.89 27.36
N LEU A 715 2.65 -12.88 26.80
CA LEU A 715 2.94 -12.38 25.44
C LEU A 715 4.35 -11.77 25.35
N GLY A 716 4.78 -11.04 26.37
CA GLY A 716 6.13 -10.47 26.44
C GLY A 716 7.24 -11.52 26.47
N ASN A 717 6.97 -12.71 27.01
CA ASN A 717 7.89 -13.84 26.94
C ASN A 717 7.82 -14.59 25.59
N SER A 718 6.98 -14.14 24.66
CA SER A 718 6.76 -14.74 23.33
C SER A 718 7.29 -13.81 22.23
N ASN A 719 6.56 -13.63 21.13
CA ASN A 719 7.00 -12.87 19.95
C ASN A 719 6.54 -11.40 19.91
N LEU A 720 6.07 -10.83 21.03
CA LEU A 720 5.53 -9.46 21.03
C LEU A 720 6.65 -8.44 20.78
N ARG A 721 6.53 -7.70 19.67
CA ARG A 721 7.48 -6.67 19.19
C ARG A 721 6.95 -5.25 19.42
N MET A 722 5.65 -5.04 19.28
CA MET A 722 5.00 -3.75 19.42
C MET A 722 3.80 -3.83 20.35
N LEU A 723 3.75 -2.91 21.31
CA LEU A 723 2.61 -2.70 22.19
C LEU A 723 2.22 -1.22 22.17
N SER A 724 1.00 -0.92 21.79
CA SER A 724 0.41 0.41 21.87
C SER A 724 -0.74 0.37 22.86
N VAL A 725 -0.81 1.34 23.78
CA VAL A 725 -1.87 1.35 24.79
C VAL A 725 -2.44 2.76 24.95
N GLU A 726 -3.76 2.84 24.84
CA GLU A 726 -4.52 4.08 24.98
C GLU A 726 -5.42 4.01 26.23
N PHE A 727 -5.10 4.82 27.25
CA PHE A 727 -5.81 4.84 28.53
C PHE A 727 -6.26 6.24 28.94
N SER A 728 -7.36 6.33 29.68
CA SER A 728 -7.79 7.57 30.35
C SER A 728 -7.13 7.75 31.73
N ASP A 729 -6.60 6.68 32.35
CA ASP A 729 -5.92 6.71 33.66
C ASP A 729 -4.83 5.62 33.75
N PRO A 730 -3.53 5.97 33.62
CA PRO A 730 -2.43 5.00 33.46
C PRO A 730 -1.86 4.45 34.78
N GLU A 731 -2.10 5.06 35.95
CA GLU A 731 -1.29 4.78 37.15
C GLU A 731 -1.53 3.39 37.77
N GLN A 732 -2.75 2.85 37.69
CA GLN A 732 -3.06 1.53 38.29
C GLN A 732 -2.62 0.35 37.41
N PHE A 733 -2.62 0.49 36.09
CA PHE A 733 -2.35 -0.62 35.16
C PHE A 733 -0.88 -1.06 35.17
N TRP A 734 0.05 -0.12 35.28
CA TRP A 734 1.49 -0.38 35.11
C TRP A 734 2.19 -0.88 36.36
N ASN A 735 1.66 -0.63 37.56
CA ASN A 735 2.28 -1.09 38.81
C ASN A 735 2.41 -2.63 38.89
N ASN A 736 1.56 -3.36 38.14
CA ASN A 736 1.59 -4.82 38.03
C ASN A 736 2.12 -5.34 36.69
N CYS A 737 2.31 -4.47 35.69
CA CYS A 737 2.75 -4.87 34.36
C CYS A 737 4.22 -4.48 34.19
N PHE A 738 5.15 -5.43 34.36
CA PHE A 738 6.34 -5.64 33.50
C PHE A 738 7.55 -6.21 34.27
N THR A 739 8.04 -7.33 33.76
CA THR A 739 9.48 -7.49 33.49
C THR A 739 9.66 -7.16 32.00
N CYS A 740 10.70 -6.39 31.65
CA CYS A 740 10.88 -5.87 30.29
C CYS A 740 10.97 -7.04 29.27
N PRO A 741 10.04 -7.18 28.31
CA PRO A 741 10.05 -8.29 27.35
C PRO A 741 11.34 -8.30 26.52
N HIS A 742 11.90 -9.49 26.25
CA HIS A 742 13.16 -9.61 25.51
C HIS A 742 13.08 -9.19 24.03
N HIS A 743 11.88 -9.26 23.43
CA HIS A 743 11.66 -8.98 22.01
C HIS A 743 10.92 -7.67 21.72
N LEU A 744 10.54 -6.89 22.75
CA LEU A 744 9.81 -5.65 22.56
C LEU A 744 10.73 -4.60 21.93
N GLN A 745 10.38 -4.19 20.72
CA GLN A 745 11.05 -3.15 19.96
C GLN A 745 10.35 -1.80 20.18
N TRP A 746 9.03 -1.83 20.40
CA TRP A 746 8.17 -0.66 20.42
C TRP A 746 7.18 -0.66 21.58
N ILE A 747 7.10 0.46 22.32
CA ILE A 747 6.01 0.72 23.27
C ILE A 747 5.48 2.14 23.08
N ASP A 748 4.18 2.29 22.89
CA ASP A 748 3.48 3.58 22.82
C ASP A 748 2.43 3.66 23.93
N LEU A 749 2.43 4.77 24.65
CA LEU A 749 1.59 5.01 25.83
C LEU A 749 0.88 6.36 25.69
N THR A 750 -0.38 6.33 25.29
CA THR A 750 -1.17 7.54 25.05
C THR A 750 -2.18 7.72 26.17
N VAL A 751 -2.15 8.87 26.84
CA VAL A 751 -3.13 9.25 27.87
C VAL A 751 -4.22 10.09 27.22
N LYS A 752 -5.49 9.68 27.32
CA LYS A 752 -6.65 10.47 26.91
C LYS A 752 -6.91 11.55 27.95
N ASP A 753 -6.49 12.78 27.68
CA ASP A 753 -6.97 13.93 28.45
C ASP A 753 -8.49 14.05 28.30
N GLN A 754 -9.21 14.03 29.43
CA GLN A 754 -10.64 14.30 29.48
C GLN A 754 -10.89 15.74 29.01
N ILE A 755 -11.22 15.91 27.73
CA ILE A 755 -11.89 17.13 27.31
C ILE A 755 -13.02 16.79 26.36
N GLY A 756 -14.23 16.94 26.90
CA GLY A 756 -15.45 17.30 26.19
C GLY A 756 -15.93 16.28 25.17
N ASP A 757 -16.96 15.55 25.59
CA ASP A 757 -17.90 14.78 24.76
C ASP A 757 -18.50 15.68 23.65
N GLN A 758 -17.74 15.84 22.55
CA GLN A 758 -18.13 16.38 21.24
C GLN A 758 -17.01 16.25 20.18
N ARG A 759 -15.94 15.50 20.46
CA ARG A 759 -14.80 15.30 19.54
C ARG A 759 -15.00 14.08 18.64
N GLY A 760 -15.67 14.26 17.51
CA GLY A 760 -15.57 13.37 16.35
C GLY A 760 -14.30 13.66 15.53
N GLY A 761 -13.16 13.81 16.19
CA GLY A 761 -11.89 14.18 15.55
C GLY A 761 -11.20 12.99 14.89
N GLU A 762 -10.39 13.29 13.88
CA GLU A 762 -9.49 12.36 13.22
C GLU A 762 -8.70 11.53 14.24
N TRP A 763 -8.98 10.24 14.27
CA TRP A 763 -8.14 9.24 14.93
C TRP A 763 -7.43 8.42 13.85
N GLU A 764 -6.59 9.07 13.06
CA GLU A 764 -5.41 8.34 12.64
C GLU A 764 -4.52 8.27 13.87
N PRO A 765 -4.10 7.10 14.34
CA PRO A 765 -3.05 7.08 15.33
C PRO A 765 -1.84 7.73 14.65
N GLN A 766 -1.54 8.98 15.00
CA GLN A 766 -0.17 9.45 14.95
C GLN A 766 0.56 8.57 15.96
N ILE A 767 1.03 7.42 15.48
CA ILE A 767 1.92 6.55 16.24
C ILE A 767 3.17 7.38 16.45
N ARG A 768 3.27 8.03 17.60
CA ARG A 768 4.47 8.77 17.96
C ARG A 768 5.49 7.76 18.40
N PHE A 769 6.48 7.59 17.54
CA PHE A 769 7.49 6.60 17.77
C PHE A 769 8.54 7.11 18.79
N GLU A 770 8.32 7.02 20.11
CA GLU A 770 9.38 7.06 21.15
C GLU A 770 10.05 5.71 21.51
N LYS A 771 11.38 5.60 21.36
CA LYS A 771 12.15 4.47 21.92
C LYS A 771 12.00 4.43 23.45
N PRO A 772 11.97 3.24 24.09
CA PRO A 772 11.96 3.17 25.55
C PRO A 772 13.21 3.85 26.13
N LYS A 773 13.00 4.97 26.84
CA LYS A 773 14.03 5.59 27.68
C LYS A 773 14.45 4.58 28.74
N ARG A 774 15.59 3.92 28.56
CA ARG A 774 16.06 2.88 29.49
C ARG A 774 16.69 3.49 30.74
N LYS A 775 16.32 2.89 31.87
CA LYS A 775 16.88 2.93 33.24
C LYS A 775 16.38 4.06 34.15
N VAL A 776 15.20 3.85 34.75
CA VAL A 776 15.01 4.25 36.15
C VAL A 776 15.74 3.20 37.00
N PRO A 777 16.74 3.56 37.82
CA PRO A 777 17.39 2.62 38.71
C PRO A 777 16.43 2.24 39.85
N ILE A 778 16.09 0.95 39.94
CA ILE A 778 15.45 0.38 41.12
C ILE A 778 16.55 0.18 42.16
N THR A 779 16.60 1.02 43.20
CA THR A 779 17.38 0.76 44.41
C THR A 779 16.62 -0.24 45.30
N PRO A 780 17.28 -1.29 45.83
CA PRO A 780 16.64 -2.20 46.77
C PRO A 780 16.57 -1.57 48.17
N ASN A 781 15.37 -1.59 48.75
CA ASN A 781 15.09 -1.22 50.13
C ASN A 781 16.01 -1.93 51.14
N ALA A 782 16.53 -1.17 52.11
CA ALA A 782 16.96 -1.66 53.42
C ALA A 782 16.02 -1.06 54.51
N PRO A 783 15.76 -1.76 55.63
CA PRO A 783 14.61 -1.48 56.48
C PRO A 783 14.89 -0.44 57.59
N ARG A 784 13.86 0.38 57.85
CA ARG A 784 13.46 1.09 59.10
C ARG A 784 14.53 1.43 60.15
N THR A 785 14.62 2.72 60.49
CA THR A 785 14.67 3.19 61.89
C THR A 785 13.94 4.53 62.05
N LYS A 786 13.21 4.66 63.16
CA LYS A 786 12.45 5.84 63.62
C LYS A 786 13.39 6.84 64.33
N SER A 787 13.16 8.14 64.16
CA SER A 787 13.28 9.21 65.20
C SER A 787 12.94 10.57 64.54
N ILE A 788 11.80 11.22 64.85
CA ILE A 788 11.56 12.23 65.91
C ILE A 788 12.11 13.64 65.59
N SER A 789 11.16 14.55 65.39
CA SER A 789 11.05 16.00 65.71
C SER A 789 12.06 17.07 65.22
N THR A 790 11.47 18.09 64.58
CA THR A 790 11.66 19.56 64.76
C THR A 790 13.04 20.18 64.58
N ALA A 791 13.19 21.02 63.55
CA ALA A 791 13.02 22.47 63.64
C ALA A 791 12.70 23.03 62.24
#